data_AF-A0A8H4JEH6-F1
#
_entry.id   AF-A0A8H4JEH6-F1
#
_cell.length_a   1.000
_cell.length_b   1.000
_cell.length_c   1.000
_cell.angle_alpha   90.00
_cell.angle_beta   90.00
_cell.angle_gamma   90.00
#
_symmetry.space_group_name_H-M   'P 1'
#
loop_
_entity.id
_entity.type
_entity.pdbx_description
1 polymer ?
#
loop_
_entity_poly.entity_id
_entity_poly.type
_entity_poly.pdbx_seq_one_letter_code
_entity_poly.pdbx_strand_id
1 'polypeptide(L)'
;MKLINIIPIYMFLQCTHATFLPKDGAPKVPRDAQDISPKNRIKWTRCNLGIREYKKLEKNKAFECGNLTVPLNYADKHSSNSTTLNLIKLKAIEKSPKGSIIVNFGGPGVSGVERLLQIPPDYANSFFGGQYDIISFDPRGTGNTLVPPDGNGFPGQMFEELVYTVQNSSYFLTEQLIRDAFEYIRTFTELFVTRDEEFREFRGTAFVARDIAEIATALGEGNRINYWGGSYGTVLGQVLAGMFPDRIERMLLEGNLLADDYVKNLGLNRIRDAETALYHFYDECMAAANNSCHSANKLPKERDDFLKVLNRVFMVCTGVGGGLNSTKSLSLNNRILGALYGLNGYLKLDELIDTALEGNRSMCSQETPDSANSTTPWNPQLGLAHLAILCSDATFRAEIVEDFISFFSLYEGDQALDNPFFLSTLLVRSPCSRWNIHAAERINLTSLSRVDTKNPILLVNGKYDPVTPLGNAQKISARFPGSQVVVHEGVGHGALFGHYSSCTEGIVASYFINGELPLKETTCKPDQGAFELVDEMRKERARLAGKRNIPVLLWVVLGFLGFVCTGLFWHPGLIFQVFLLPELVNRRLLSAKTTINPYQISSSPTSSGGVEMSADILAAGGKASPSMGVEARNDNNGDLVTATEEQSLQRGLHERHLSMLGIAGAIGTGLFLGLGQSVQTGGPLGALLGYATVGLVVCAVQFALGEVAALLPVTGAFVRHAEFLVDPAWGFAIGWNLVYGNILSIPSEITAICVLFEFWTDINPSLWIMIFIVLTTVVGLCFVRVFGEVEFWFALLKILLVVFLIILGLVINLGGVPGTERIGFRYWKDPGPFVEYIASGSWGQFLGYWSVMTSAVFSFAGVESIAMAAAETRNPARAIPKACKNVFIRILVFYILAILIVGMLVRSDDERLNDQSGAAGQSPFVIAASAAGIPAIPSVVNAVVITSAWSASNQSLLAGTRVLYGLALKRQAPQIFLRTTAWGVPYVCVLFFTCFMFLSFMSLSNGAMTVFWWLVDLTAAGVLISWASILLNHIRLRLAMKKQGIPIEKLPWHNSWTFYSSCAGLFMTLLILLTGGFRVFTRGNWDPVGFVSSYLDIPLVTVAYLIWKFVKKTKIVPLAEIPLQDAFRKSEEDHEVVTA
;
A
#
# COMPACT_ATOMS: atom_id res chain seq x y z
N MET A 1 -62.49 39.14 -39.03
CA MET A 1 -61.87 37.79 -39.07
C MET A 1 -61.16 37.62 -37.73
N LYS A 2 -61.59 36.74 -36.81
CA LYS A 2 -61.39 35.26 -36.75
C LYS A 2 -59.92 34.84 -36.59
N LEU A 3 -59.53 33.81 -35.79
CA LEU A 3 -59.88 33.30 -34.43
C LEU A 3 -59.03 32.01 -34.18
N ILE A 4 -58.72 31.65 -32.91
CA ILE A 4 -58.52 30.27 -32.35
C ILE A 4 -57.17 29.49 -32.55
N ASN A 5 -56.59 29.08 -31.39
CA ASN A 5 -55.98 27.80 -30.88
C ASN A 5 -55.28 26.78 -31.85
N ILE A 6 -54.33 25.88 -31.47
CA ILE A 6 -54.23 24.82 -30.42
C ILE A 6 -52.72 24.42 -30.31
N ILE A 7 -52.04 24.34 -29.14
CA ILE A 7 -51.77 23.17 -28.24
C ILE A 7 -51.02 21.94 -28.89
N PRO A 8 -50.06 21.25 -28.23
CA PRO A 8 -48.90 20.65 -28.91
C PRO A 8 -48.97 19.15 -29.21
N ILE A 9 -48.35 18.73 -30.33
CA ILE A 9 -48.36 17.34 -30.85
C ILE A 9 -47.39 16.39 -30.14
N TYR A 10 -46.34 16.89 -29.48
CA TYR A 10 -45.36 16.05 -28.76
C TYR A 10 -45.92 15.31 -27.52
N MET A 11 -47.17 15.57 -27.13
CA MET A 11 -47.82 14.95 -25.97
C MET A 11 -48.72 13.75 -26.34
N PHE A 12 -48.94 13.45 -27.63
CA PHE A 12 -49.96 12.46 -28.04
C PHE A 12 -49.46 11.04 -28.29
N LEU A 13 -48.14 10.82 -28.42
CA LEU A 13 -47.56 9.49 -28.68
C LEU A 13 -47.21 8.67 -27.41
N GLN A 14 -47.51 9.19 -26.21
CA GLN A 14 -47.38 8.44 -24.95
C GLN A 14 -48.72 8.03 -24.31
N CYS A 15 -49.87 8.39 -24.89
CA CYS A 15 -51.19 8.14 -24.28
C CYS A 15 -51.96 6.92 -24.82
N THR A 16 -51.45 6.21 -25.85
CA THR A 16 -52.18 5.12 -26.53
C THR A 16 -51.70 3.70 -26.18
N HIS A 17 -50.93 3.53 -25.10
CA HIS A 17 -50.74 2.22 -24.43
C HIS A 17 -51.17 2.26 -22.95
N ALA A 18 -52.09 3.16 -22.61
CA ALA A 18 -52.80 3.19 -21.33
C ALA A 18 -54.05 2.28 -21.33
N THR A 19 -53.89 1.02 -21.78
CA THR A 19 -54.94 -0.01 -21.75
C THR A 19 -54.59 -1.10 -20.74
N PHE A 20 -55.20 -1.00 -19.56
CA PHE A 20 -55.33 -2.05 -18.53
C PHE A 20 -54.06 -2.87 -18.21
N LEU A 21 -53.23 -2.34 -17.31
CA LEU A 21 -52.57 -3.18 -16.30
C LEU A 21 -53.18 -2.86 -14.93
N PRO A 22 -53.80 -3.84 -14.23
CA PRO A 22 -54.43 -3.60 -12.94
C PRO A 22 -53.38 -3.27 -11.86
N LYS A 23 -53.78 -2.51 -10.84
CA LYS A 23 -52.96 -2.17 -9.66
C LYS A 23 -52.54 -3.38 -8.80
N ASP A 24 -53.03 -4.57 -9.13
CA ASP A 24 -52.93 -5.78 -8.30
C ASP A 24 -51.70 -6.67 -8.59
N GLY A 25 -50.76 -6.18 -9.41
CA GLY A 25 -49.59 -6.96 -9.86
C GLY A 25 -48.44 -7.11 -8.85
N ALA A 26 -48.38 -6.29 -7.80
CA ALA A 26 -47.35 -6.44 -6.78
C ALA A 26 -47.55 -7.77 -6.02
N PRO A 27 -46.52 -8.64 -5.89
CA PRO A 27 -46.64 -9.82 -5.05
C PRO A 27 -46.93 -9.39 -3.61
N LYS A 28 -48.13 -9.72 -3.11
CA LYS A 28 -48.46 -9.62 -1.69
C LYS A 28 -47.56 -10.60 -0.93
N VAL A 29 -46.40 -10.11 -0.48
CA VAL A 29 -45.65 -10.77 0.60
C VAL A 29 -46.63 -10.94 1.78
N PRO A 30 -46.80 -12.15 2.35
CA PRO A 30 -47.85 -12.39 3.33
C PRO A 30 -47.80 -11.41 4.51
N ARG A 31 -48.98 -10.92 4.94
CA ARG A 31 -49.11 -10.00 6.10
C ARG A 31 -48.82 -10.70 7.45
N ASP A 32 -48.59 -12.00 7.42
CA ASP A 32 -48.51 -12.87 8.60
C ASP A 32 -47.09 -12.89 9.18
N ALA A 33 -46.74 -11.80 9.87
CA ALA A 33 -45.47 -11.63 10.57
C ALA A 33 -45.29 -12.52 11.82
N GLN A 34 -45.94 -13.70 11.87
CA GLN A 34 -45.95 -14.59 13.03
C GLN A 34 -45.22 -15.93 12.86
N ASP A 35 -44.84 -16.35 11.64
CA ASP A 35 -44.16 -17.64 11.44
C ASP A 35 -42.94 -17.54 10.49
N ILE A 36 -41.98 -16.68 10.85
CA ILE A 36 -40.67 -16.63 10.17
C ILE A 36 -39.89 -17.90 10.55
N SER A 37 -39.82 -18.84 9.62
CA SER A 37 -38.95 -20.03 9.69
C SER A 37 -37.55 -19.67 10.22
N PRO A 38 -36.98 -20.44 11.16
CA PRO A 38 -35.65 -20.18 11.71
C PRO A 38 -34.53 -20.07 10.67
N LYS A 39 -34.73 -20.59 9.45
CA LYS A 39 -33.79 -20.48 8.33
C LYS A 39 -33.71 -19.08 7.70
N ASN A 40 -34.72 -18.23 7.89
CA ASN A 40 -34.83 -16.92 7.22
C ASN A 40 -34.44 -15.73 8.13
N ARG A 41 -33.93 -15.97 9.35
CA ARG A 41 -33.43 -14.91 10.23
C ARG A 41 -31.95 -14.64 9.99
N ILE A 42 -31.54 -13.37 9.99
CA ILE A 42 -30.13 -12.99 9.82
C ILE A 42 -29.31 -13.46 11.03
N LYS A 43 -28.33 -14.33 10.79
CA LYS A 43 -27.40 -14.80 11.81
C LYS A 43 -26.26 -13.80 12.00
N TRP A 44 -26.45 -12.87 12.94
CA TRP A 44 -25.42 -11.91 13.33
C TRP A 44 -24.22 -12.59 13.99
N THR A 45 -23.02 -12.20 13.56
CA THR A 45 -21.73 -12.63 14.10
C THR A 45 -20.80 -11.43 14.24
N ARG A 46 -19.65 -11.57 14.90
CA ARG A 46 -18.65 -10.50 14.93
C ARG A 46 -18.11 -10.28 13.51
N CYS A 47 -18.05 -9.03 13.05
CA CYS A 47 -17.47 -8.71 11.75
C CYS A 47 -16.04 -9.23 11.60
N ASN A 48 -15.80 -9.85 10.45
CA ASN A 48 -14.50 -10.29 9.96
C ASN A 48 -14.60 -10.31 8.43
N LEU A 49 -14.36 -9.17 7.81
CA LEU A 49 -14.33 -8.98 6.35
C LEU A 49 -13.05 -9.54 5.72
N GLY A 50 -12.13 -10.09 6.55
CA GLY A 50 -10.84 -10.65 6.11
C GLY A 50 -9.75 -9.60 5.85
N ILE A 51 -10.11 -8.31 5.82
CA ILE A 51 -9.27 -7.22 5.33
C ILE A 51 -8.44 -6.61 6.46
N ARG A 52 -7.12 -6.52 6.26
CA ARG A 52 -6.16 -6.13 7.31
C ARG A 52 -6.43 -4.72 7.84
N GLU A 53 -6.72 -3.79 6.95
CA GLU A 53 -7.01 -2.39 7.21
C GLU A 53 -8.19 -2.24 8.18
N TYR A 54 -9.19 -3.13 8.05
CA TYR A 54 -10.43 -3.09 8.82
C TYR A 54 -10.36 -3.85 10.14
N LYS A 55 -9.34 -4.67 10.39
CA LYS A 55 -9.14 -5.38 11.68
C LYS A 55 -9.08 -4.49 12.93
N LYS A 56 -8.86 -3.18 12.79
CA LYS A 56 -8.99 -2.23 13.92
C LYS A 56 -10.45 -1.82 14.16
N LEU A 57 -11.24 -1.66 13.10
CA LEU A 57 -12.65 -1.27 13.13
C LEU A 57 -13.52 -2.46 13.56
N GLU A 58 -13.30 -3.64 12.97
CA GLU A 58 -13.93 -4.94 13.30
C GLU A 58 -13.72 -5.38 14.77
N LYS A 59 -12.68 -4.83 15.43
CA LYS A 59 -12.47 -5.09 16.85
C LYS A 59 -13.52 -4.42 17.72
N ASN A 60 -14.16 -3.36 17.26
CA ASN A 60 -15.23 -2.68 18.00
C ASN A 60 -16.45 -3.60 18.12
N LYS A 61 -16.89 -3.86 19.36
CA LYS A 61 -17.99 -4.78 19.68
C LYS A 61 -19.38 -4.24 19.30
N ALA A 62 -19.46 -2.97 18.89
CA ALA A 62 -20.66 -2.34 18.37
C ALA A 62 -21.04 -2.86 16.97
N PHE A 63 -20.08 -3.37 16.18
CA PHE A 63 -20.34 -3.91 14.84
C PHE A 63 -20.57 -5.43 14.84
N GLU A 64 -21.62 -5.87 14.16
CA GLU A 64 -21.91 -7.26 13.81
C GLU A 64 -22.14 -7.38 12.30
N CYS A 65 -21.77 -8.52 11.72
CA CYS A 65 -21.94 -8.81 10.30
C CYS A 65 -22.75 -10.10 10.13
N GLY A 66 -23.50 -10.17 9.04
CA GLY A 66 -24.39 -11.30 8.72
C GLY A 66 -24.76 -11.30 7.25
N ASN A 67 -25.31 -12.41 6.77
CA ASN A 67 -25.68 -12.60 5.37
C ASN A 67 -27.18 -12.87 5.25
N LEU A 68 -27.78 -12.48 4.13
CA LEU A 68 -29.18 -12.79 3.79
C LEU A 68 -29.26 -13.32 2.35
N THR A 69 -29.85 -14.50 2.18
CA THR A 69 -30.15 -15.05 0.86
C THR A 69 -31.51 -14.53 0.37
N VAL A 70 -31.54 -13.99 -0.84
CA VAL A 70 -32.72 -13.38 -1.49
C VAL A 70 -32.92 -13.96 -2.90
N PRO A 71 -34.13 -13.94 -3.46
CA PRO A 71 -34.36 -14.32 -4.86
C PRO A 71 -33.49 -13.52 -5.83
N LEU A 72 -32.90 -14.20 -6.82
CA LEU A 72 -32.14 -13.54 -7.88
C LEU A 72 -33.11 -12.77 -8.79
N ASN A 73 -34.19 -13.44 -9.22
CA ASN A 73 -35.24 -12.86 -10.05
C ASN A 73 -36.57 -12.79 -9.28
N TYR A 74 -37.06 -11.57 -9.00
CA TYR A 74 -38.38 -11.37 -8.37
C TYR A 74 -39.54 -11.30 -9.38
N ALA A 75 -39.27 -11.15 -10.68
CA ALA A 75 -40.30 -11.10 -11.71
C ALA A 75 -40.85 -12.49 -12.06
N ASP A 76 -40.01 -13.54 -11.93
CA ASP A 76 -40.43 -14.94 -12.08
C ASP A 76 -40.64 -15.62 -10.72
N LYS A 77 -41.91 -15.91 -10.40
CA LYS A 77 -42.32 -16.60 -9.16
C LYS A 77 -41.95 -18.08 -9.13
N HIS A 78 -41.52 -18.67 -10.25
CA HIS A 78 -41.09 -20.06 -10.35
C HIS A 78 -39.57 -20.22 -10.34
N SER A 79 -38.80 -19.12 -10.38
CA SER A 79 -37.34 -19.17 -10.31
C SER A 79 -36.89 -19.64 -8.92
N SER A 80 -36.01 -20.65 -8.90
CA SER A 80 -35.34 -21.12 -7.69
C SER A 80 -33.96 -20.48 -7.47
N ASN A 81 -33.52 -19.61 -8.39
CA ASN A 81 -32.22 -18.94 -8.31
C ASN A 81 -32.21 -17.89 -7.21
N SER A 82 -31.12 -17.83 -6.44
CA SER A 82 -30.96 -16.91 -5.32
C SER A 82 -29.56 -16.33 -5.28
N THR A 83 -29.43 -15.14 -4.68
CA THR A 83 -28.15 -14.49 -4.40
C THR A 83 -28.04 -14.17 -2.92
N THR A 84 -26.84 -13.88 -2.43
CA THR A 84 -26.60 -13.60 -1.00
C THR A 84 -26.05 -12.19 -0.82
N LEU A 85 -26.77 -11.39 -0.04
CA LEU A 85 -26.37 -10.04 0.35
C LEU A 85 -25.49 -10.11 1.60
N ASN A 86 -24.45 -9.28 1.65
CA ASN A 86 -23.64 -9.06 2.85
C ASN A 86 -24.22 -7.87 3.62
N LEU A 87 -24.34 -8.00 4.95
CA LEU A 87 -24.88 -6.98 5.84
C LEU A 87 -23.95 -6.70 7.01
N ILE A 88 -23.97 -5.44 7.44
CA ILE A 88 -23.39 -4.95 8.68
C ILE A 88 -24.49 -4.33 9.54
N LYS A 89 -24.35 -4.46 10.85
CA LYS A 89 -25.14 -3.81 11.87
C LYS A 89 -24.21 -3.07 12.81
N LEU A 90 -24.44 -1.78 12.98
CA LEU A 90 -24.00 -1.04 14.16
C LEU A 90 -25.11 -1.08 15.20
N LYS A 91 -24.81 -1.56 16.40
CA LYS A 91 -25.76 -1.62 17.51
C LYS A 91 -26.16 -0.24 18.00
N ALA A 92 -27.42 -0.12 18.40
CA ALA A 92 -27.92 0.98 19.22
C ALA A 92 -27.07 1.16 20.48
N ILE A 93 -27.02 2.39 20.98
CA ILE A 93 -26.44 2.72 22.29
C ILE A 93 -27.37 2.23 23.41
N GLU A 94 -28.68 2.36 23.20
CA GLU A 94 -29.69 1.92 24.15
C GLU A 94 -29.85 0.40 24.21
N LYS A 95 -30.06 -0.13 25.43
CA LYS A 95 -30.18 -1.58 25.67
C LYS A 95 -31.46 -2.21 25.11
N SER A 96 -32.43 -1.40 24.71
CA SER A 96 -33.71 -1.82 24.15
C SER A 96 -34.00 -0.97 22.91
N PRO A 97 -33.43 -1.32 21.74
CA PRO A 97 -33.62 -0.55 20.52
C PRO A 97 -35.08 -0.52 20.08
N LYS A 98 -35.52 0.62 19.54
CA LYS A 98 -36.87 0.81 18.97
C LYS A 98 -37.09 -0.02 17.69
N GLY A 99 -36.01 -0.36 17.00
CA GLY A 99 -36.00 -1.17 15.77
C GLY A 99 -34.69 -1.03 15.00
N SER A 100 -34.72 -1.33 13.71
CA SER A 100 -33.60 -1.12 12.80
C SER A 100 -33.84 0.03 11.82
N ILE A 101 -32.77 0.75 11.43
CA ILE A 101 -32.76 1.68 10.29
C ILE A 101 -31.89 1.07 9.20
N ILE A 102 -32.46 0.84 8.01
CA ILE A 102 -31.73 0.33 6.85
C ILE A 102 -31.14 1.52 6.08
N VAL A 103 -29.83 1.53 5.89
CA VAL A 103 -29.08 2.64 5.29
C VAL A 103 -28.53 2.26 3.93
N ASN A 104 -28.60 3.18 2.98
CA ASN A 104 -27.84 3.15 1.74
C ASN A 104 -27.15 4.50 1.50
N PHE A 105 -25.82 4.50 1.41
CA PHE A 105 -25.00 5.70 1.27
C PHE A 105 -24.86 6.22 -0.18
N GLY A 106 -25.53 5.57 -1.15
CA GLY A 106 -25.54 6.00 -2.54
C GLY A 106 -24.45 5.39 -3.43
N GLY A 107 -23.80 6.22 -4.24
CA GLY A 107 -22.97 5.79 -5.36
C GLY A 107 -23.66 6.02 -6.71
N PRO A 108 -24.32 5.03 -7.34
CA PRO A 108 -24.47 3.62 -6.91
C PRO A 108 -23.13 2.86 -6.87
N GLY A 109 -23.18 1.61 -6.43
CA GLY A 109 -22.01 0.71 -6.37
C GLY A 109 -21.12 0.85 -5.14
N VAL A 110 -21.45 1.74 -4.19
CA VAL A 110 -20.73 1.88 -2.92
C VAL A 110 -21.14 0.76 -1.95
N SER A 111 -20.17 0.03 -1.41
CA SER A 111 -20.41 -0.96 -0.35
C SER A 111 -20.93 -0.29 0.92
N GLY A 112 -22.15 -0.63 1.32
CA GLY A 112 -22.72 -0.19 2.59
C GLY A 112 -22.05 -0.87 3.78
N VAL A 113 -21.61 -2.13 3.62
CA VAL A 113 -20.87 -2.87 4.65
C VAL A 113 -19.59 -2.13 5.05
N GLU A 114 -18.79 -1.76 4.06
CA GLU A 114 -17.57 -1.00 4.24
C GLU A 114 -17.84 0.41 4.76
N ARG A 115 -18.80 1.13 4.15
CA ARG A 115 -19.03 2.54 4.46
C ARG A 115 -19.49 2.74 5.90
N LEU A 116 -20.37 1.89 6.43
CA LEU A 116 -20.78 1.98 7.84
C LEU A 116 -19.61 1.63 8.79
N LEU A 117 -18.77 0.65 8.44
CA LEU A 117 -17.63 0.23 9.27
C LEU A 117 -16.58 1.35 9.44
N GLN A 118 -16.45 2.23 8.45
CA GLN A 118 -15.52 3.37 8.46
C GLN A 118 -16.02 4.59 9.26
N ILE A 119 -17.32 4.68 9.55
CA ILE A 119 -17.90 5.80 10.31
C ILE A 119 -17.73 5.54 11.82
N PRO A 120 -17.29 6.53 12.63
CA PRO A 120 -17.21 6.36 14.08
C PRO A 120 -18.59 6.01 14.68
N PRO A 121 -18.72 4.95 15.49
CA PRO A 121 -20.00 4.51 16.05
C PRO A 121 -20.80 5.58 16.79
N ASP A 122 -20.13 6.45 17.55
CA ASP A 122 -20.80 7.50 18.32
C ASP A 122 -21.41 8.57 17.39
N TYR A 123 -20.72 8.89 16.29
CA TYR A 123 -21.17 9.83 15.25
C TYR A 123 -22.28 9.24 14.36
N ALA A 124 -22.19 7.95 14.02
CA ALA A 124 -23.27 7.28 13.29
C ALA A 124 -24.56 7.19 14.13
N ASN A 125 -24.43 6.97 15.45
CA ASN A 125 -25.58 6.88 16.35
C ASN A 125 -26.19 8.25 16.68
N SER A 126 -25.42 9.34 16.70
CA SER A 126 -25.91 10.66 17.12
C SER A 126 -27.02 11.19 16.19
N PHE A 127 -26.90 10.96 14.88
CA PHE A 127 -27.94 11.28 13.88
C PHE A 127 -29.34 10.75 14.21
N PHE A 128 -29.43 9.61 14.89
CA PHE A 128 -30.69 8.94 15.25
C PHE A 128 -30.89 8.84 16.76
N GLY A 129 -30.11 9.61 17.53
CA GLY A 129 -30.06 9.62 19.00
C GLY A 129 -29.89 8.24 19.65
N GLY A 130 -29.18 7.31 18.99
CA GLY A 130 -28.73 6.04 19.57
C GLY A 130 -29.79 4.99 19.90
N GLN A 131 -31.06 5.18 19.48
CA GLN A 131 -32.18 4.27 19.81
C GLN A 131 -32.46 3.16 18.78
N TYR A 132 -31.69 3.09 17.70
CA TYR A 132 -31.91 2.15 16.59
C TYR A 132 -30.64 1.38 16.23
N ASP A 133 -30.79 0.11 15.86
CA ASP A 133 -29.71 -0.63 15.21
C ASP A 133 -29.58 -0.11 13.77
N ILE A 134 -28.40 0.37 13.40
CA ILE A 134 -28.13 0.90 12.05
C ILE A 134 -27.64 -0.25 11.18
N ILE A 135 -28.45 -0.66 10.22
CA ILE A 135 -28.19 -1.77 9.29
C ILE A 135 -27.76 -1.17 7.95
N SER A 136 -26.64 -1.62 7.41
CA SER A 136 -26.25 -1.33 6.03
C SER A 136 -25.93 -2.64 5.31
N PHE A 137 -26.08 -2.65 3.99
CA PHE A 137 -25.84 -3.84 3.18
C PHE A 137 -25.10 -3.48 1.90
N ASP A 138 -24.54 -4.50 1.25
CA ASP A 138 -24.02 -4.39 -0.11
C ASP A 138 -25.16 -4.72 -1.08
N PRO A 139 -25.62 -3.78 -1.92
CA PRO A 139 -26.60 -4.07 -2.95
C PRO A 139 -26.11 -5.14 -3.91
N ARG A 140 -27.02 -5.95 -4.46
CA ARG A 140 -26.71 -6.89 -5.54
C ARG A 140 -25.87 -6.24 -6.65
N GLY A 141 -24.74 -6.86 -6.98
CA GLY A 141 -23.77 -6.28 -7.91
C GLY A 141 -22.79 -5.27 -7.31
N THR A 142 -22.67 -5.20 -5.98
CA THR A 142 -21.71 -4.37 -5.24
C THR A 142 -20.87 -5.22 -4.29
N GLY A 143 -19.62 -4.82 -4.02
CA GLY A 143 -18.70 -5.58 -3.15
C GLY A 143 -18.51 -7.01 -3.68
N ASN A 144 -18.54 -7.97 -2.76
CA ASN A 144 -18.42 -9.40 -3.10
C ASN A 144 -19.64 -10.01 -3.83
N THR A 145 -20.71 -9.24 -4.07
CA THR A 145 -21.88 -9.72 -4.84
C THR A 145 -21.78 -9.46 -6.34
N LEU A 146 -20.72 -8.80 -6.78
CA LEU A 146 -20.37 -8.67 -8.21
C LEU A 146 -19.40 -9.80 -8.58
N VAL A 147 -19.89 -10.80 -9.31
CA VAL A 147 -19.06 -11.86 -9.87
C VAL A 147 -18.33 -11.30 -11.10
N PRO A 148 -16.99 -11.17 -11.09
CA PRO A 148 -16.27 -10.76 -12.29
C PRO A 148 -16.21 -11.92 -13.30
N PRO A 149 -16.16 -11.61 -14.60
CA PRO A 149 -15.59 -12.52 -15.57
C PRO A 149 -14.08 -12.52 -15.42
N ASP A 150 -13.54 -13.62 -14.91
CA ASP A 150 -12.11 -13.97 -14.93
C ASP A 150 -11.21 -12.89 -14.29
N GLY A 151 -11.46 -12.61 -13.01
CA GLY A 151 -10.54 -12.07 -11.98
C GLY A 151 -9.82 -10.71 -12.17
N ASN A 152 -9.64 -10.22 -13.39
CA ASN A 152 -8.62 -9.22 -13.70
C ASN A 152 -9.20 -7.89 -14.22
N GLY A 153 -9.82 -7.11 -13.31
CA GLY A 153 -9.86 -5.63 -13.32
C GLY A 153 -10.34 -4.84 -14.56
N PHE A 154 -10.79 -5.50 -15.63
CA PHE A 154 -10.79 -4.99 -17.01
C PHE A 154 -11.54 -3.65 -17.21
N PRO A 155 -12.75 -3.43 -16.64
CA PRO A 155 -13.53 -2.22 -16.91
C PRO A 155 -12.98 -0.90 -16.36
N GLY A 156 -12.30 -0.94 -15.20
CA GLY A 156 -11.74 0.28 -14.61
C GLY A 156 -10.61 0.83 -15.47
N GLN A 157 -9.74 -0.06 -15.94
CA GLN A 157 -8.65 0.26 -16.85
C GLN A 157 -9.17 0.78 -18.20
N MET A 158 -10.22 0.18 -18.76
CA MET A 158 -10.82 0.69 -20.01
C MET A 158 -11.45 2.09 -19.86
N PHE A 159 -12.03 2.41 -18.70
CA PHE A 159 -12.52 3.77 -18.46
C PHE A 159 -11.37 4.78 -18.30
N GLU A 160 -10.28 4.39 -17.61
CA GLU A 160 -9.05 5.20 -17.52
C GLU A 160 -8.37 5.37 -18.89
N GLU A 161 -8.36 4.33 -19.75
CA GLU A 161 -7.91 4.40 -21.14
C GLU A 161 -8.79 5.33 -22.00
N LEU A 162 -10.11 5.31 -21.84
CA LEU A 162 -11.02 6.22 -22.54
C LEU A 162 -10.76 7.68 -22.13
N VAL A 163 -10.62 7.95 -20.83
CA VAL A 163 -10.25 9.26 -20.29
C VAL A 163 -8.89 9.70 -20.84
N TYR A 164 -7.88 8.84 -20.77
CA TYR A 164 -6.54 9.09 -21.31
C TYR A 164 -6.57 9.35 -22.83
N THR A 165 -7.37 8.60 -23.57
CA THR A 165 -7.51 8.74 -25.03
C THR A 165 -8.18 10.06 -25.39
N VAL A 166 -9.29 10.41 -24.75
CA VAL A 166 -9.97 11.71 -24.93
C VAL A 166 -9.07 12.88 -24.53
N GLN A 167 -8.30 12.74 -23.45
CA GLN A 167 -7.31 13.75 -23.06
C GLN A 167 -6.15 13.87 -24.05
N ASN A 168 -5.78 12.82 -24.80
CA ASN A 168 -4.61 12.84 -25.66
C ASN A 168 -4.87 13.01 -27.17
N SER A 169 -6.10 12.75 -27.64
CA SER A 169 -6.48 12.82 -29.06
C SER A 169 -6.54 14.24 -29.64
N SER A 170 -7.23 15.16 -28.97
CA SER A 170 -7.46 16.54 -29.44
C SER A 170 -7.33 17.57 -28.31
N TYR A 171 -7.55 18.85 -28.62
CA TYR A 171 -7.69 19.92 -27.61
C TYR A 171 -9.16 20.23 -27.26
N PHE A 172 -10.07 20.05 -28.22
CA PHE A 172 -11.50 20.30 -28.07
C PHE A 172 -12.27 19.08 -28.57
N LEU A 173 -13.52 18.93 -28.12
CA LEU A 173 -14.38 17.85 -28.60
C LEU A 173 -14.63 18.02 -30.11
N THR A 174 -14.28 17.01 -30.91
CA THR A 174 -14.55 16.98 -32.35
C THR A 174 -15.54 15.87 -32.67
N GLU A 175 -16.27 15.99 -33.78
CA GLU A 175 -17.19 14.94 -34.21
C GLU A 175 -16.48 13.59 -34.42
N GLN A 176 -15.24 13.60 -34.96
CA GLN A 176 -14.43 12.39 -35.07
C GLN A 176 -14.14 11.76 -33.70
N LEU A 177 -13.77 12.56 -32.70
CA LEU A 177 -13.52 12.04 -31.35
C LEU A 177 -14.81 11.48 -30.71
N ILE A 178 -15.98 12.07 -30.99
CA ILE A 178 -17.28 11.54 -30.55
C ILE A 178 -17.53 10.18 -31.21
N ARG A 179 -17.26 10.04 -32.52
CA ARG A 179 -17.40 8.78 -33.27
C ARG A 179 -16.44 7.69 -32.77
N ASP A 180 -15.17 8.02 -32.55
CA ASP A 180 -14.17 7.10 -32.01
C ASP A 180 -14.51 6.64 -30.58
N ALA A 181 -14.93 7.58 -29.72
CA ALA A 181 -15.36 7.27 -28.35
C ALA A 181 -16.64 6.41 -28.32
N PHE A 182 -17.58 6.62 -29.25
CA PHE A 182 -18.81 5.82 -29.35
C PHE A 182 -18.53 4.35 -29.68
N GLU A 183 -17.60 4.08 -30.60
CA GLU A 183 -17.16 2.71 -30.93
C GLU A 183 -16.37 2.04 -29.81
N TYR A 184 -15.52 2.80 -29.09
CA TYR A 184 -14.82 2.29 -27.90
C TYR A 184 -15.83 1.92 -26.80
N ILE A 185 -16.77 2.82 -26.50
CA ILE A 185 -17.86 2.59 -25.56
C ILE A 185 -18.69 1.36 -25.96
N ARG A 186 -19.04 1.22 -27.25
CA ARG A 186 -19.75 0.04 -27.76
C ARG A 186 -19.01 -1.25 -27.41
N THR A 187 -17.74 -1.34 -27.81
CA THR A 187 -16.89 -2.52 -27.57
C THR A 187 -16.80 -2.86 -26.08
N PHE A 188 -16.59 -1.85 -25.23
CA PHE A 188 -16.55 -1.99 -23.78
C PHE A 188 -17.87 -2.55 -23.21
N THR A 189 -19.01 -1.94 -23.57
CA THR A 189 -20.32 -2.34 -23.02
C THR A 189 -20.75 -3.74 -23.47
N GLU A 190 -20.49 -4.11 -24.73
CA GLU A 190 -20.79 -5.45 -25.26
C GLU A 190 -19.96 -6.54 -24.57
N LEU A 191 -18.67 -6.29 -24.32
CA LEU A 191 -17.80 -7.21 -23.58
C LEU A 191 -18.30 -7.45 -22.14
N PHE A 192 -18.67 -6.39 -21.42
CA PHE A 192 -19.21 -6.54 -20.06
C PHE A 192 -20.56 -7.27 -20.07
N VAL A 193 -21.51 -6.84 -20.91
CA VAL A 193 -22.87 -7.42 -21.02
C VAL A 193 -22.88 -8.91 -21.38
N THR A 194 -21.95 -9.32 -22.24
CA THR A 194 -21.80 -10.74 -22.65
C THR A 194 -21.31 -11.59 -21.49
N ARG A 195 -20.44 -11.02 -20.65
CA ARG A 195 -19.75 -11.70 -19.56
C ARG A 195 -20.52 -11.70 -18.23
N ASP A 196 -21.40 -10.73 -18.01
CA ASP A 196 -22.24 -10.57 -16.81
C ASP A 196 -23.56 -11.38 -16.89
N GLU A 197 -23.56 -12.56 -17.54
CA GLU A 197 -24.77 -13.27 -17.96
C GLU A 197 -25.79 -13.51 -16.83
N GLU A 198 -25.32 -13.89 -15.64
CA GLU A 198 -26.17 -14.24 -14.49
C GLU A 198 -26.85 -13.03 -13.83
N PHE A 199 -26.24 -11.84 -13.84
CA PHE A 199 -26.69 -10.69 -13.03
C PHE A 199 -27.08 -9.44 -13.83
N ARG A 200 -26.76 -9.35 -15.13
CA ARG A 200 -26.94 -8.15 -15.99
C ARG A 200 -28.34 -7.53 -15.98
N GLU A 201 -29.38 -8.35 -15.87
CA GLU A 201 -30.79 -7.89 -15.86
C GLU A 201 -31.32 -7.62 -14.44
N PHE A 202 -30.67 -8.17 -13.40
CA PHE A 202 -31.25 -8.27 -12.06
C PHE A 202 -30.68 -7.26 -11.06
N ARG A 203 -29.80 -6.36 -11.50
CA ARG A 203 -29.07 -5.36 -10.69
C ARG A 203 -29.73 -3.96 -10.61
N GLY A 204 -30.90 -3.77 -11.25
CA GLY A 204 -31.61 -2.49 -11.25
C GLY A 204 -32.21 -2.10 -9.90
N THR A 205 -32.43 -0.79 -9.69
CA THR A 205 -32.85 -0.21 -8.40
C THR A 205 -34.16 -0.81 -7.86
N ALA A 206 -35.09 -1.22 -8.73
CA ALA A 206 -36.35 -1.86 -8.32
C ALA A 206 -36.13 -3.19 -7.57
N PHE A 207 -35.16 -4.01 -8.00
CA PHE A 207 -34.81 -5.25 -7.32
C PHE A 207 -34.08 -4.99 -5.99
N VAL A 208 -33.25 -3.95 -5.91
CA VAL A 208 -32.62 -3.52 -4.64
C VAL A 208 -33.68 -3.02 -3.63
N ALA A 209 -34.76 -2.39 -4.09
CA ALA A 209 -35.89 -2.04 -3.22
C ALA A 209 -36.62 -3.27 -2.67
N ARG A 210 -36.72 -4.36 -3.44
CA ARG A 210 -37.24 -5.65 -2.94
C ARG A 210 -36.29 -6.31 -1.94
N ASP A 211 -34.98 -6.23 -2.17
CA ASP A 211 -33.98 -6.70 -1.20
C ASP A 211 -34.14 -6.01 0.16
N ILE A 212 -34.32 -4.69 0.21
CA ILE A 212 -34.60 -3.96 1.46
C ILE A 212 -35.88 -4.48 2.13
N ALA A 213 -36.92 -4.77 1.35
CA ALA A 213 -38.16 -5.31 1.86
C ALA A 213 -37.99 -6.73 2.48
N GLU A 214 -37.10 -7.57 1.93
CA GLU A 214 -36.71 -8.86 2.52
C GLU A 214 -35.79 -8.70 3.75
N ILE A 215 -34.86 -7.74 3.73
CA ILE A 215 -34.01 -7.41 4.91
C ILE A 215 -34.90 -7.03 6.11
N ALA A 216 -35.88 -6.15 5.90
CA ALA A 216 -36.84 -5.80 6.95
C ALA A 216 -37.63 -7.01 7.45
N THR A 217 -38.06 -7.92 6.56
CA THR A 217 -38.73 -9.18 6.95
C THR A 217 -37.79 -10.06 7.79
N ALA A 218 -36.55 -10.26 7.37
CA ALA A 218 -35.56 -11.11 8.04
C ALA A 218 -35.07 -10.56 9.40
N LEU A 219 -35.23 -9.25 9.63
CA LEU A 219 -35.05 -8.58 10.93
C LEU A 219 -36.26 -8.77 11.88
N GLY A 220 -37.37 -9.34 11.41
CA GLY A 220 -38.64 -9.41 12.16
C GLY A 220 -39.48 -8.13 12.05
N GLU A 221 -39.10 -7.21 11.16
CA GLU A 221 -39.74 -5.92 10.96
C GLU A 221 -40.57 -5.89 9.66
N GLY A 222 -41.04 -7.03 9.15
CA GLY A 222 -41.70 -7.13 7.84
C GLY A 222 -42.86 -6.13 7.58
N ASN A 223 -43.55 -5.65 8.61
CA ASN A 223 -44.64 -4.67 8.49
C ASN A 223 -44.21 -3.20 8.68
N ARG A 224 -42.91 -2.91 8.87
CA ARG A 224 -42.36 -1.55 9.07
C ARG A 224 -40.94 -1.42 8.50
N ILE A 225 -40.66 -0.34 7.80
CA ILE A 225 -39.34 -0.04 7.24
C ILE A 225 -38.92 1.34 7.74
N ASN A 226 -37.84 1.41 8.51
CA ASN A 226 -37.12 2.66 8.72
C ASN A 226 -35.94 2.70 7.74
N TYR A 227 -35.81 3.77 6.96
CA TYR A 227 -34.82 3.87 5.88
C TYR A 227 -34.08 5.21 5.89
N TRP A 228 -32.80 5.19 5.57
CA TRP A 228 -32.02 6.37 5.19
C TRP A 228 -31.33 6.13 3.85
N GLY A 229 -31.65 6.98 2.88
CA GLY A 229 -30.94 7.06 1.61
C GLY A 229 -30.12 8.34 1.52
N GLY A 230 -28.82 8.22 1.26
CA GLY A 230 -27.95 9.33 0.85
C GLY A 230 -27.66 9.26 -0.65
N SER A 231 -27.66 10.39 -1.37
CA SER A 231 -27.27 10.45 -2.79
C SER A 231 -28.12 9.53 -3.70
N TYR A 232 -27.53 8.59 -4.45
CA TYR A 232 -28.28 7.53 -5.15
C TYR A 232 -29.28 6.77 -4.26
N GLY A 233 -28.98 6.63 -2.96
CA GLY A 233 -29.89 6.06 -1.98
C GLY A 233 -31.24 6.79 -1.90
N THR A 234 -31.35 8.05 -2.33
CA THR A 234 -32.65 8.75 -2.42
C THR A 234 -33.49 8.28 -3.60
N VAL A 235 -32.89 7.83 -4.71
CA VAL A 235 -33.62 7.21 -5.82
C VAL A 235 -34.16 5.85 -5.37
N LEU A 236 -33.31 5.05 -4.71
CA LEU A 236 -33.70 3.79 -4.10
C LEU A 236 -34.82 3.99 -3.04
N GLY A 237 -34.75 5.05 -2.24
CA GLY A 237 -35.79 5.41 -1.27
C GLY A 237 -37.12 5.80 -1.92
N GLN A 238 -37.10 6.60 -3.00
CA GLN A 238 -38.30 6.91 -3.80
C GLN A 238 -38.95 5.62 -4.35
N VAL A 239 -38.15 4.72 -4.93
CA VAL A 239 -38.62 3.46 -5.50
C VAL A 239 -39.18 2.54 -4.41
N LEU A 240 -38.49 2.41 -3.28
CA LEU A 240 -38.93 1.65 -2.11
C LEU A 240 -40.27 2.16 -1.56
N ALA A 241 -40.42 3.48 -1.43
CA ALA A 241 -41.66 4.11 -0.97
C ALA A 241 -42.80 3.94 -1.98
N GLY A 242 -42.53 3.98 -3.29
CA GLY A 242 -43.51 3.71 -4.34
C GLY A 242 -43.96 2.24 -4.40
N MET A 243 -43.07 1.30 -4.14
CA MET A 243 -43.36 -0.15 -4.16
C MET A 243 -44.00 -0.66 -2.87
N PHE A 244 -43.67 -0.04 -1.72
CA PHE A 244 -44.10 -0.49 -0.38
C PHE A 244 -44.61 0.66 0.51
N PRO A 245 -45.54 1.52 0.05
CA PRO A 245 -45.95 2.74 0.77
C PRO A 245 -46.52 2.46 2.17
N ASP A 246 -47.30 1.38 2.31
CA ASP A 246 -47.91 0.91 3.57
C ASP A 246 -46.88 0.46 4.61
N ARG A 247 -45.63 0.20 4.21
CA ARG A 247 -44.55 -0.27 5.10
C ARG A 247 -43.64 0.85 5.58
N ILE A 248 -43.68 2.05 5.01
CA ILE A 248 -42.75 3.13 5.37
C ILE A 248 -43.08 3.70 6.76
N GLU A 249 -42.20 3.43 7.73
CA GLU A 249 -42.38 3.88 9.11
C GLU A 249 -41.65 5.19 9.36
N ARG A 250 -40.34 5.26 9.04
CA ARG A 250 -39.56 6.51 9.02
C ARG A 250 -38.66 6.49 7.80
N MET A 251 -38.59 7.59 7.06
CA MET A 251 -37.72 7.69 5.90
C MET A 251 -37.00 9.03 5.86
N LEU A 252 -35.67 8.98 5.76
CA LEU A 252 -34.81 10.12 5.51
C LEU A 252 -34.22 10.00 4.09
N LEU A 253 -34.41 11.04 3.28
CA LEU A 253 -33.76 11.18 1.97
C LEU A 253 -32.84 12.41 1.98
N GLU A 254 -31.54 12.17 1.86
CA GLU A 254 -30.50 13.18 2.05
C GLU A 254 -29.58 13.29 0.83
N GLY A 255 -29.33 14.53 0.36
CA GLY A 255 -28.64 14.77 -0.92
C GLY A 255 -29.42 14.19 -2.10
N ASN A 256 -30.49 14.86 -2.52
CA ASN A 256 -31.58 14.24 -3.25
C ASN A 256 -31.40 14.21 -4.78
N LEU A 257 -31.25 13.01 -5.34
CA LEU A 257 -31.44 12.75 -6.77
C LEU A 257 -32.91 12.48 -7.08
N LEU A 258 -33.46 13.20 -8.07
CA LEU A 258 -34.79 12.93 -8.63
C LEU A 258 -34.74 11.68 -9.52
N ALA A 259 -35.66 10.73 -9.30
CA ALA A 259 -35.68 9.47 -10.07
C ALA A 259 -35.75 9.68 -11.60
N ASP A 260 -36.50 10.67 -12.07
CA ASP A 260 -36.70 10.98 -13.49
C ASP A 260 -35.40 11.44 -14.17
N ASP A 261 -34.66 12.33 -13.51
CA ASP A 261 -33.41 12.87 -14.04
C ASP A 261 -32.29 11.80 -13.97
N TYR A 262 -32.36 10.92 -12.97
CA TYR A 262 -31.50 9.75 -12.85
C TYR A 262 -31.71 8.77 -14.01
N VAL A 263 -32.95 8.33 -14.30
CA VAL A 263 -33.21 7.37 -15.39
C VAL A 263 -33.04 8.00 -16.79
N LYS A 264 -33.31 9.30 -16.96
CA LYS A 264 -32.98 10.01 -18.21
C LYS A 264 -31.49 10.09 -18.47
N ASN A 265 -30.67 10.02 -17.42
CA ASN A 265 -29.20 9.97 -17.50
C ASN A 265 -28.54 11.21 -18.14
N LEU A 266 -29.20 12.37 -18.12
CA LEU A 266 -28.70 13.63 -18.71
C LEU A 266 -27.73 14.41 -17.81
N GLY A 267 -27.90 14.37 -16.49
CA GLY A 267 -26.99 15.07 -15.56
C GLY A 267 -26.96 16.60 -15.64
N LEU A 268 -27.81 17.25 -16.44
CA LEU A 268 -27.84 18.72 -16.64
C LEU A 268 -27.88 19.53 -15.33
N ASN A 269 -28.69 19.11 -14.35
CA ASN A 269 -28.78 19.84 -13.09
C ASN A 269 -27.47 19.75 -12.27
N ARG A 270 -26.75 18.61 -12.32
CA ARG A 270 -25.43 18.45 -11.71
C ARG A 270 -24.39 19.43 -12.28
N ILE A 271 -24.44 19.72 -13.59
CA ILE A 271 -23.53 20.67 -14.24
C ILE A 271 -23.73 22.08 -13.65
N ARG A 272 -24.99 22.51 -13.52
CA ARG A 272 -25.38 23.82 -12.96
C ARG A 272 -25.08 23.95 -11.46
N ASP A 273 -25.31 22.90 -10.68
CA ASP A 273 -25.04 22.94 -9.24
C ASP A 273 -23.55 22.82 -8.91
N ALA A 274 -22.78 22.08 -9.70
CA ALA A 274 -21.31 22.05 -9.57
C ALA A 274 -20.71 23.45 -9.81
N GLU A 275 -21.20 24.19 -10.80
CA GLU A 275 -20.83 25.59 -11.03
C GLU A 275 -21.30 26.51 -9.90
N THR A 276 -22.53 26.32 -9.42
CA THR A 276 -23.07 27.09 -8.28
C THR A 276 -22.22 26.88 -7.01
N ALA A 277 -21.82 25.64 -6.72
CA ALA A 277 -20.94 25.29 -5.61
C ALA A 277 -19.51 25.79 -5.81
N LEU A 278 -19.02 25.87 -7.06
CA LEU A 278 -17.72 26.44 -7.41
C LEU A 278 -17.67 27.95 -7.16
N TYR A 279 -18.71 28.69 -7.56
CA TYR A 279 -18.81 30.10 -7.22
C TYR A 279 -19.09 30.32 -5.73
N HIS A 280 -19.80 29.43 -5.06
CA HIS A 280 -19.97 29.50 -3.60
C HIS A 280 -18.64 29.31 -2.85
N PHE A 281 -17.73 28.45 -3.35
CA PHE A 281 -16.36 28.38 -2.85
C PHE A 281 -15.63 29.73 -2.97
N TYR A 282 -15.80 30.45 -4.09
CA TYR A 282 -15.27 31.80 -4.25
C TYR A 282 -15.92 32.78 -3.24
N ASP A 283 -17.25 32.77 -3.11
CA ASP A 283 -17.98 33.68 -2.21
C ASP A 283 -17.54 33.48 -0.74
N GLU A 284 -17.46 32.23 -0.29
CA GLU A 284 -16.94 31.86 1.05
C GLU A 284 -15.46 32.22 1.22
N CYS A 285 -14.63 32.03 0.19
CA CYS A 285 -13.19 32.36 0.23
C CYS A 285 -12.97 33.88 0.33
N MET A 286 -13.75 34.68 -0.39
CA MET A 286 -13.67 36.14 -0.35
C MET A 286 -14.28 36.74 0.93
N ALA A 287 -15.23 36.04 1.55
CA ALA A 287 -15.78 36.39 2.87
C ALA A 287 -14.92 35.90 4.05
N ALA A 288 -13.89 35.08 3.78
CA ALA A 288 -13.09 34.40 4.80
C ALA A 288 -12.29 35.38 5.69
N ALA A 289 -12.62 35.41 6.99
CA ALA A 289 -11.92 36.23 7.97
C ALA A 289 -10.48 35.73 8.24
N ASN A 290 -9.60 36.62 8.71
CA ASN A 290 -8.25 36.28 9.21
C ASN A 290 -7.33 35.54 8.21
N ASN A 291 -7.51 35.72 6.90
CA ASN A 291 -6.80 34.99 5.82
C ASN A 291 -6.97 33.45 5.90
N SER A 292 -8.11 32.95 6.39
CA SER A 292 -8.38 31.51 6.43
C SER A 292 -8.51 30.87 5.04
N CYS A 293 -8.93 31.62 4.02
CA CYS A 293 -8.66 31.30 2.63
C CYS A 293 -7.33 31.94 2.19
N HIS A 294 -6.34 31.14 1.80
CA HIS A 294 -5.02 31.64 1.42
C HIS A 294 -5.04 32.31 0.04
N SER A 295 -5.76 31.72 -0.91
CA SER A 295 -5.86 32.20 -2.29
C SER A 295 -6.64 33.51 -2.43
N ALA A 296 -7.44 33.93 -1.44
CA ALA A 296 -8.33 35.10 -1.49
C ALA A 296 -7.63 36.38 -2.01
N ASN A 297 -6.42 36.67 -1.53
CA ASN A 297 -5.65 37.85 -1.95
C ASN A 297 -5.13 37.79 -3.41
N LYS A 298 -5.22 36.61 -4.04
CA LYS A 298 -4.84 36.33 -5.45
C LYS A 298 -6.08 36.16 -6.36
N LEU A 299 -7.29 36.17 -5.81
CA LEU A 299 -8.56 36.08 -6.56
C LEU A 299 -9.00 37.48 -7.06
N PRO A 300 -9.77 37.56 -8.16
CA PRO A 300 -10.35 38.80 -8.64
C PRO A 300 -11.44 39.30 -7.68
N LYS A 301 -11.69 40.61 -7.67
CA LYS A 301 -12.82 41.22 -6.94
C LYS A 301 -14.17 41.01 -7.63
N GLU A 302 -14.15 40.80 -8.95
CA GLU A 302 -15.33 40.50 -9.74
C GLU A 302 -15.50 38.98 -9.79
N ARG A 303 -16.68 38.51 -9.36
CA ARG A 303 -17.01 37.08 -9.21
C ARG A 303 -16.88 36.30 -10.50
N ASP A 304 -17.34 36.89 -11.61
CA ASP A 304 -17.37 36.25 -12.93
C ASP A 304 -15.96 36.08 -13.53
N ASP A 305 -14.97 36.82 -13.01
CA ASP A 305 -13.56 36.68 -13.39
C ASP A 305 -12.89 35.46 -12.73
N PHE A 306 -13.54 34.77 -11.78
CA PHE A 306 -12.98 33.60 -11.10
C PHE A 306 -12.63 32.46 -12.08
N LEU A 307 -13.42 32.25 -13.12
CA LEU A 307 -13.10 31.26 -14.17
C LEU A 307 -11.81 31.62 -14.93
N LYS A 308 -11.42 32.90 -15.04
CA LYS A 308 -10.14 33.30 -15.63
C LYS A 308 -8.96 32.87 -14.76
N VAL A 309 -9.11 32.91 -13.43
CA VAL A 309 -8.11 32.37 -12.48
C VAL A 309 -7.99 30.86 -12.61
N LEU A 310 -9.10 30.13 -12.64
CA LEU A 310 -9.07 28.67 -12.79
C LEU A 310 -8.50 28.25 -14.16
N ASN A 311 -8.75 29.01 -15.22
CA ASN A 311 -8.06 28.85 -16.51
C ASN A 311 -6.54 29.05 -16.39
N ARG A 312 -6.06 30.02 -15.58
CA ARG A 312 -4.62 30.19 -15.30
C ARG A 312 -4.05 29.04 -14.49
N VAL A 313 -4.78 28.51 -13.50
CA VAL A 313 -4.40 27.31 -12.74
C VAL A 313 -4.27 26.10 -13.68
N PHE A 314 -5.22 25.92 -14.61
CA PHE A 314 -5.14 24.92 -15.67
C PHE A 314 -3.84 25.07 -16.49
N MET A 315 -3.56 26.27 -17.03
CA MET A 315 -2.35 26.52 -17.83
C MET A 315 -1.06 26.20 -17.06
N VAL A 316 -1.00 26.51 -15.77
CA VAL A 316 0.16 26.19 -14.93
C VAL A 316 0.29 24.68 -14.72
N CYS A 317 -0.82 23.98 -14.45
CA CYS A 317 -0.80 22.55 -14.16
C CYS A 317 -0.57 21.66 -15.39
N THR A 318 -1.11 22.00 -16.56
CA THR A 318 -1.01 21.17 -17.77
C THR A 318 0.10 21.63 -18.72
N GLY A 319 0.51 22.91 -18.65
CA GLY A 319 1.52 23.49 -19.53
C GLY A 319 1.07 23.67 -20.99
N VAL A 320 -0.22 23.49 -21.29
CA VAL A 320 -0.79 23.57 -22.65
C VAL A 320 -2.00 24.50 -22.70
N GLY A 321 -2.28 25.06 -23.88
CA GLY A 321 -3.43 25.94 -24.13
C GLY A 321 -4.79 25.23 -24.08
N GLY A 322 -5.88 26.01 -24.11
CA GLY A 322 -7.24 25.51 -24.32
C GLY A 322 -8.24 25.76 -23.17
N GLY A 323 -7.75 26.04 -21.95
CA GLY A 323 -8.60 26.36 -20.80
C GLY A 323 -9.45 25.19 -20.27
N LEU A 324 -10.37 25.49 -19.37
CA LEU A 324 -11.22 24.52 -18.65
C LEU A 324 -12.30 23.86 -19.51
N ASN A 325 -12.50 24.31 -20.74
CA ASN A 325 -13.42 23.67 -21.70
C ASN A 325 -12.68 22.75 -22.68
N SER A 326 -11.35 22.62 -22.54
CA SER A 326 -10.53 21.70 -23.33
C SER A 326 -10.63 20.26 -22.83
N THR A 327 -10.46 19.29 -23.72
CA THR A 327 -10.33 17.87 -23.35
C THR A 327 -9.16 17.64 -22.40
N LYS A 328 -8.07 18.40 -22.56
CA LYS A 328 -6.89 18.40 -21.69
C LYS A 328 -7.23 18.71 -20.22
N SER A 329 -8.27 19.50 -19.96
CA SER A 329 -8.67 19.92 -18.60
C SER A 329 -9.45 18.89 -17.80
N LEU A 330 -9.93 17.81 -18.43
CA LEU A 330 -10.83 16.81 -17.83
C LEU A 330 -10.41 16.31 -16.44
N SER A 331 -9.16 15.90 -16.27
CA SER A 331 -8.61 15.45 -14.97
C SER A 331 -8.62 16.56 -13.91
N LEU A 332 -8.36 17.81 -14.29
CA LEU A 332 -8.42 18.95 -13.38
C LEU A 332 -9.88 19.29 -13.02
N ASN A 333 -10.80 19.25 -13.98
CA ASN A 333 -12.21 19.56 -13.74
C ASN A 333 -12.87 18.52 -12.85
N ASN A 334 -12.58 17.23 -13.06
CA ASN A 334 -12.99 16.17 -12.14
C ASN A 334 -12.43 16.41 -10.73
N ARG A 335 -11.14 16.73 -10.61
CA ARG A 335 -10.51 17.02 -9.31
C ARG A 335 -11.09 18.26 -8.61
N ILE A 336 -11.46 19.31 -9.35
CA ILE A 336 -12.18 20.47 -8.81
C ILE A 336 -13.56 20.02 -8.34
N LEU A 337 -14.30 19.24 -9.13
CA LEU A 337 -15.61 18.71 -8.75
C LEU A 337 -15.53 17.85 -7.48
N GLY A 338 -14.57 16.93 -7.40
CA GLY A 338 -14.30 16.11 -6.21
C GLY A 338 -13.84 16.93 -4.99
N ALA A 339 -13.19 18.08 -5.21
CA ALA A 339 -12.88 19.02 -4.15
C ALA A 339 -14.11 19.75 -3.59
N LEU A 340 -15.17 19.92 -4.39
CA LEU A 340 -16.42 20.54 -3.92
C LEU A 340 -17.27 19.60 -3.05
N TYR A 341 -16.98 18.29 -2.98
CA TYR A 341 -17.78 17.32 -2.21
C TYR A 341 -17.70 17.51 -0.68
N GLY A 342 -16.79 18.34 -0.15
CA GLY A 342 -16.75 18.68 1.28
C GLY A 342 -15.52 19.47 1.70
N LEU A 343 -15.46 19.84 2.99
CA LEU A 343 -14.47 20.76 3.55
C LEU A 343 -12.99 20.36 3.32
N ASN A 344 -12.67 19.05 3.39
CA ASN A 344 -11.31 18.56 3.08
C ASN A 344 -10.90 18.82 1.62
N GLY A 345 -11.88 18.92 0.72
CA GLY A 345 -11.68 19.26 -0.68
C GLY A 345 -11.56 20.78 -0.88
N TYR A 346 -12.37 21.59 -0.19
CA TYR A 346 -12.21 23.06 -0.15
C TYR A 346 -10.77 23.45 0.25
N LEU A 347 -10.22 22.83 1.31
CA LEU A 347 -8.82 23.02 1.71
C LEU A 347 -7.82 22.70 0.58
N LYS A 348 -8.02 21.59 -0.15
CA LYS A 348 -7.16 21.21 -1.28
C LYS A 348 -7.32 22.12 -2.50
N LEU A 349 -8.50 22.69 -2.71
CA LEU A 349 -8.77 23.61 -3.82
C LEU A 349 -8.11 24.97 -3.56
N ASP A 350 -8.20 25.48 -2.33
CA ASP A 350 -7.47 26.66 -1.88
C ASP A 350 -5.95 26.45 -2.02
N GLU A 351 -5.41 25.35 -1.46
CA GLU A 351 -3.98 24.96 -1.60
C GLU A 351 -3.55 24.86 -3.07
N LEU A 352 -4.39 24.31 -3.95
CA LEU A 352 -4.11 24.17 -5.39
C LEU A 352 -4.07 25.53 -6.11
N ILE A 353 -5.08 26.38 -5.91
CA ILE A 353 -5.16 27.71 -6.53
C ILE A 353 -3.99 28.58 -6.05
N ASP A 354 -3.77 28.60 -4.74
CA ASP A 354 -2.73 29.40 -4.10
C ASP A 354 -1.32 29.06 -4.61
N THR A 355 -1.01 27.75 -4.69
CA THR A 355 0.29 27.22 -5.16
C THR A 355 0.47 27.38 -6.67
N ALA A 356 -0.57 27.11 -7.47
CA ALA A 356 -0.47 27.21 -8.93
C ALA A 356 -0.34 28.66 -9.40
N LEU A 357 -0.95 29.64 -8.71
CA LEU A 357 -0.79 31.05 -9.04
C LEU A 357 0.64 31.58 -8.77
N GLU A 358 1.43 30.90 -7.95
CA GLU A 358 2.87 31.13 -7.76
C GLU A 358 3.74 30.43 -8.82
N GLY A 359 3.13 29.69 -9.76
CA GLY A 359 3.84 28.91 -10.78
C GLY A 359 4.38 27.56 -10.27
N ASN A 360 4.10 27.20 -9.02
CA ASN A 360 4.54 25.94 -8.43
C ASN A 360 3.61 24.79 -8.85
N ARG A 361 4.17 23.76 -9.49
CA ARG A 361 3.44 22.60 -10.02
C ARG A 361 3.34 21.40 -9.07
N SER A 362 3.85 21.52 -7.84
CA SER A 362 3.82 20.41 -6.85
C SER A 362 2.40 19.88 -6.57
N MET A 363 1.39 20.76 -6.57
CA MET A 363 -0.02 20.37 -6.40
C MET A 363 -0.70 19.94 -7.72
N CYS A 364 -0.04 20.07 -8.88
CA CYS A 364 -0.59 19.79 -10.21
C CYS A 364 -0.38 18.34 -10.70
N SER A 365 0.07 17.42 -9.84
CA SER A 365 0.29 16.01 -10.19
C SER A 365 -0.94 15.36 -10.83
N GLN A 366 -0.72 14.59 -11.90
CA GLN A 366 -1.76 13.99 -12.77
C GLN A 366 -2.48 12.77 -12.19
N GLU A 367 -2.13 12.29 -10.99
CA GLU A 367 -2.91 11.24 -10.33
C GLU A 367 -4.29 11.78 -9.96
N THR A 368 -5.33 11.32 -10.68
CA THR A 368 -6.74 11.65 -10.48
C THR A 368 -7.22 11.18 -9.11
N PRO A 369 -7.51 12.09 -8.16
CA PRO A 369 -8.07 11.72 -6.87
C PRO A 369 -9.60 11.74 -6.97
N ASP A 370 -10.13 11.00 -7.93
CA ASP A 370 -11.56 10.95 -8.24
C ASP A 370 -12.23 9.69 -7.73
N SER A 371 -13.54 9.77 -7.51
CA SER A 371 -14.39 8.77 -6.86
C SER A 371 -14.38 7.37 -7.50
N ALA A 372 -13.80 7.20 -8.69
CA ALA A 372 -13.57 5.90 -9.32
C ALA A 372 -12.50 5.06 -8.59
N ASN A 373 -11.48 5.71 -7.99
CA ASN A 373 -10.35 5.06 -7.30
C ASN A 373 -10.53 4.97 -5.77
N SER A 374 -11.77 5.02 -5.28
CA SER A 374 -12.13 4.48 -3.96
C SER A 374 -12.44 2.98 -4.03
N THR A 375 -11.66 2.25 -4.84
CA THR A 375 -11.63 0.79 -4.81
C THR A 375 -10.91 0.34 -3.55
N THR A 376 -11.48 -0.66 -2.90
CA THR A 376 -10.98 -1.19 -1.63
C THR A 376 -10.83 -2.70 -1.74
N PRO A 377 -10.13 -3.36 -0.79
CA PRO A 377 -10.10 -4.81 -0.78
C PRO A 377 -11.48 -5.49 -0.58
N TRP A 378 -12.52 -4.74 -0.16
CA TRP A 378 -13.90 -5.24 -0.04
C TRP A 378 -14.76 -4.92 -1.26
N ASN A 379 -14.54 -3.77 -1.87
CA ASN A 379 -15.25 -3.29 -3.05
C ASN A 379 -14.26 -2.91 -4.17
N PRO A 380 -13.52 -3.89 -4.73
CA PRO A 380 -12.46 -3.61 -5.70
C PRO A 380 -12.97 -3.14 -7.07
N GLN A 381 -14.28 -3.27 -7.32
CA GLN A 381 -14.93 -3.00 -8.60
C GLN A 381 -15.99 -1.88 -8.53
N LEU A 382 -15.86 -0.95 -7.56
CA LEU A 382 -16.78 0.18 -7.35
C LEU A 382 -17.23 0.88 -8.64
N GLY A 383 -16.28 1.30 -9.49
CA GLY A 383 -16.60 2.03 -10.73
C GLY A 383 -17.45 1.22 -11.72
N LEU A 384 -17.27 -0.10 -11.74
CA LEU A 384 -18.06 -1.01 -12.56
C LEU A 384 -19.45 -1.24 -11.97
N ALA A 385 -19.54 -1.45 -10.65
CA ALA A 385 -20.81 -1.56 -9.94
C ALA A 385 -21.66 -0.30 -10.13
N HIS A 386 -21.05 0.89 -10.04
CA HIS A 386 -21.70 2.16 -10.33
C HIS A 386 -22.29 2.18 -11.75
N LEU A 387 -21.46 1.88 -12.75
CA LEU A 387 -21.87 1.98 -14.14
C LEU A 387 -22.94 0.94 -14.51
N ALA A 388 -22.78 -0.30 -14.06
CA ALA A 388 -23.72 -1.38 -14.35
C ALA A 388 -25.10 -1.11 -13.73
N ILE A 389 -25.18 -0.64 -12.47
CA ILE A 389 -26.46 -0.27 -11.84
C ILE A 389 -27.07 0.94 -12.55
N LEU A 390 -26.29 2.00 -12.78
CA LEU A 390 -26.76 3.22 -13.44
C LEU A 390 -27.32 2.94 -14.84
N CYS A 391 -26.60 2.16 -15.65
CA CYS A 391 -27.01 1.87 -17.03
C CYS A 391 -28.16 0.87 -17.11
N SER A 392 -28.31 -0.05 -16.15
CA SER A 392 -29.49 -0.91 -16.03
C SER A 392 -30.78 -0.12 -15.77
N ASP A 393 -30.69 0.98 -15.01
CA ASP A 393 -31.83 1.88 -14.74
C ASP A 393 -32.05 2.94 -15.83
N ALA A 394 -31.01 3.32 -16.59
CA ALA A 394 -31.08 4.37 -17.60
C ALA A 394 -32.00 4.00 -18.78
N THR A 395 -32.82 4.94 -19.25
CA THR A 395 -33.79 4.72 -20.34
C THR A 395 -33.27 5.05 -21.73
N PHE A 396 -32.33 6.00 -21.87
CA PHE A 396 -31.79 6.40 -23.16
C PHE A 396 -30.82 5.34 -23.71
N ARG A 397 -30.91 5.08 -25.02
CA ARG A 397 -30.04 4.21 -25.81
C ARG A 397 -29.80 4.85 -27.18
N ALA A 398 -28.65 4.57 -27.78
CA ALA A 398 -28.25 5.03 -29.12
C ALA A 398 -27.77 3.82 -29.93
N GLU A 399 -28.47 3.50 -31.02
CA GLU A 399 -28.08 2.37 -31.88
C GLU A 399 -26.98 2.79 -32.85
N ILE A 400 -27.13 3.99 -33.42
CA ILE A 400 -26.14 4.65 -34.28
C ILE A 400 -25.57 5.90 -33.61
N VAL A 401 -24.41 6.35 -34.10
CA VAL A 401 -23.73 7.51 -33.52
C VAL A 401 -24.48 8.83 -33.77
N GLU A 402 -25.32 8.90 -34.81
CA GLU A 402 -26.20 10.03 -35.08
C GLU A 402 -27.26 10.22 -33.97
N ASP A 403 -27.75 9.15 -33.34
CA ASP A 403 -28.63 9.24 -32.15
C ASP A 403 -27.85 9.82 -30.96
N PHE A 404 -26.60 9.38 -30.80
CA PHE A 404 -25.72 9.84 -29.74
C PHE A 404 -25.32 11.30 -29.94
N ILE A 405 -25.03 11.75 -31.17
CA ILE A 405 -24.82 13.15 -31.53
C ILE A 405 -26.10 13.96 -31.31
N SER A 406 -27.27 13.43 -31.67
CA SER A 406 -28.55 14.09 -31.41
C SER A 406 -28.81 14.32 -29.92
N PHE A 407 -28.34 13.41 -29.05
CA PHE A 407 -28.37 13.58 -27.59
C PHE A 407 -27.51 14.76 -27.10
N PHE A 408 -26.47 15.22 -27.83
CA PHE A 408 -25.74 16.45 -27.50
C PHE A 408 -26.57 17.72 -27.70
N SER A 409 -27.48 17.76 -28.68
CA SER A 409 -28.33 18.94 -28.94
C SER A 409 -29.22 19.32 -27.74
N LEU A 410 -29.51 18.36 -26.86
CA LEU A 410 -30.21 18.60 -25.59
C LEU A 410 -29.37 19.44 -24.59
N TYR A 411 -28.05 19.42 -24.70
CA TYR A 411 -27.14 20.23 -23.88
C TYR A 411 -26.89 21.62 -24.50
N GLU A 412 -26.97 21.73 -25.83
CA GLU A 412 -26.89 23.02 -26.55
C GLU A 412 -28.05 23.94 -26.14
N GLY A 413 -29.27 23.42 -26.11
CA GLY A 413 -30.47 24.18 -25.72
C GLY A 413 -30.47 24.67 -24.26
N ASP A 414 -29.67 24.04 -23.39
CA ASP A 414 -29.53 24.39 -21.97
C ASP A 414 -28.25 25.22 -21.66
N GLN A 415 -27.51 25.65 -22.69
CA GLN A 415 -26.21 26.36 -22.61
C GLN A 415 -25.12 25.60 -21.82
N ALA A 416 -25.24 24.27 -21.72
CA ALA A 416 -24.35 23.49 -20.85
C ALA A 416 -22.95 23.27 -21.45
N LEU A 417 -22.76 23.43 -22.76
CA LEU A 417 -21.49 23.16 -23.45
C LEU A 417 -20.30 23.98 -22.93
N ASP A 418 -20.54 25.24 -22.55
CA ASP A 418 -19.48 26.16 -22.09
C ASP A 418 -19.14 26.01 -20.60
N ASN A 419 -19.81 25.12 -19.87
CA ASN A 419 -19.55 24.87 -18.46
C ASN A 419 -18.40 23.86 -18.28
N PRO A 420 -17.42 24.12 -17.38
CA PRO A 420 -16.24 23.27 -17.22
C PRO A 420 -16.55 21.83 -16.79
N PHE A 421 -17.72 21.58 -16.17
CA PHE A 421 -18.14 20.25 -15.72
C PHE A 421 -18.97 19.47 -16.76
N PHE A 422 -19.19 20.02 -17.95
CA PHE A 422 -19.91 19.34 -19.03
C PHE A 422 -19.19 18.06 -19.49
N LEU A 423 -17.92 18.17 -19.92
CA LEU A 423 -17.18 17.03 -20.48
C LEU A 423 -17.01 15.89 -19.46
N SER A 424 -16.80 16.22 -18.18
CA SER A 424 -16.76 15.27 -17.07
C SER A 424 -18.10 14.56 -16.86
N THR A 425 -19.22 15.29 -16.96
CA THR A 425 -20.56 14.71 -16.80
C THR A 425 -20.89 13.81 -17.98
N LEU A 426 -20.58 14.26 -19.20
CA LEU A 426 -20.77 13.51 -20.44
C LEU A 426 -20.07 12.15 -20.40
N LEU A 427 -18.78 12.10 -20.04
CA LEU A 427 -17.99 10.86 -20.08
C LEU A 427 -18.43 9.82 -19.04
N VAL A 428 -18.93 10.24 -17.88
CA VAL A 428 -19.48 9.31 -16.88
C VAL A 428 -20.85 8.77 -17.30
N ARG A 429 -21.61 9.54 -18.10
CA ARG A 429 -22.99 9.21 -18.50
C ARG A 429 -23.08 8.49 -19.85
N SER A 430 -22.14 8.76 -20.77
CA SER A 430 -22.16 8.25 -22.14
C SER A 430 -22.15 6.73 -22.28
N PRO A 431 -21.54 5.89 -21.39
CA PRO A 431 -21.54 4.45 -21.64
C PRO A 431 -22.93 3.82 -21.59
N CYS A 432 -23.89 4.43 -20.90
CA CYS A 432 -25.25 3.93 -20.84
C CYS A 432 -26.00 4.03 -22.18
N SER A 433 -25.52 4.82 -23.15
CA SER A 433 -26.14 4.90 -24.48
C SER A 433 -26.00 3.59 -25.27
N ARG A 434 -24.88 2.87 -25.09
CA ARG A 434 -24.59 1.59 -25.75
C ARG A 434 -24.94 0.35 -24.93
N TRP A 435 -25.46 0.53 -23.71
CA TRP A 435 -25.73 -0.55 -22.78
C TRP A 435 -26.92 -1.42 -23.24
N ASN A 436 -26.69 -2.39 -24.12
CA ASN A 436 -27.74 -3.11 -24.86
C ASN A 436 -28.58 -4.11 -24.02
N ILE A 437 -28.72 -3.85 -22.72
CA ILE A 437 -29.56 -4.59 -21.78
C ILE A 437 -30.37 -3.61 -20.93
N HIS A 438 -31.52 -4.10 -20.46
CA HIS A 438 -32.40 -3.41 -19.55
C HIS A 438 -32.61 -4.24 -18.27
N ALA A 439 -32.90 -3.57 -17.15
CA ALA A 439 -33.33 -4.26 -15.95
C ALA A 439 -34.63 -5.05 -16.19
N ALA A 440 -34.70 -6.27 -15.66
CA ALA A 440 -35.88 -7.15 -15.72
C ALA A 440 -37.12 -6.51 -15.07
N GLU A 441 -36.91 -5.68 -14.05
CA GLU A 441 -37.91 -4.74 -13.54
C GLU A 441 -37.32 -3.33 -13.54
N ARG A 442 -37.94 -2.42 -14.29
CA ARG A 442 -37.50 -1.02 -14.43
C ARG A 442 -38.18 -0.13 -13.38
N ILE A 443 -37.56 1.01 -13.07
CA ILE A 443 -38.17 2.07 -12.25
C ILE A 443 -39.45 2.58 -12.91
N ASN A 444 -40.60 2.37 -12.28
CA ASN A 444 -41.90 2.83 -12.77
C ASN A 444 -42.16 4.29 -12.35
N LEU A 445 -41.69 5.27 -13.14
CA LEU A 445 -41.90 6.69 -12.87
C LEU A 445 -43.38 7.08 -12.70
N THR A 446 -44.30 6.44 -13.44
CA THR A 446 -45.74 6.71 -13.33
C THR A 446 -46.26 6.39 -11.92
N SER A 447 -45.76 5.30 -11.31
CA SER A 447 -46.09 4.95 -9.92
C SER A 447 -45.51 5.93 -8.89
N LEU A 448 -44.48 6.70 -9.26
CA LEU A 448 -43.85 7.72 -8.41
C LEU A 448 -44.44 9.13 -8.60
N SER A 449 -45.47 9.29 -9.45
CA SER A 449 -46.09 10.60 -9.73
C SER A 449 -46.73 11.22 -8.49
N ARG A 450 -47.40 10.42 -7.67
CA ARG A 450 -47.88 10.76 -6.32
C ARG A 450 -48.09 9.47 -5.51
N VAL A 451 -47.48 9.42 -4.32
CA VAL A 451 -47.49 8.24 -3.44
C VAL A 451 -47.83 8.67 -2.02
N ASP A 452 -49.01 8.29 -1.54
CA ASP A 452 -49.39 8.44 -0.15
C ASP A 452 -48.74 7.30 0.66
N THR A 453 -47.74 7.62 1.49
CA THR A 453 -47.02 6.69 2.36
C THR A 453 -47.67 6.61 3.74
N LYS A 454 -47.46 5.51 4.47
CA LYS A 454 -48.02 5.32 5.82
C LYS A 454 -47.65 6.46 6.78
N ASN A 455 -46.41 6.93 6.73
CA ASN A 455 -45.94 8.11 7.45
C ASN A 455 -45.17 9.02 6.47
N PRO A 456 -45.25 10.36 6.61
CA PRO A 456 -44.51 11.26 5.73
C PRO A 456 -42.99 11.15 5.83
N ILE A 457 -42.31 11.56 4.76
CA ILE A 457 -40.86 11.45 4.58
C ILE A 457 -40.17 12.75 5.04
N LEU A 458 -39.00 12.62 5.67
CA LEU A 458 -38.10 13.75 5.90
C LEU A 458 -37.07 13.85 4.76
N LEU A 459 -36.94 15.02 4.16
CA LEU A 459 -35.93 15.30 3.15
C LEU A 459 -34.95 16.35 3.67
N VAL A 460 -33.65 16.13 3.45
CA VAL A 460 -32.60 17.09 3.81
C VAL A 460 -31.74 17.34 2.58
N ASN A 461 -31.48 18.59 2.23
CA ASN A 461 -30.64 18.91 1.07
C ASN A 461 -29.70 20.06 1.35
N GLY A 462 -28.44 19.92 0.92
CA GLY A 462 -27.52 21.05 0.83
C GLY A 462 -28.04 22.09 -0.16
N LYS A 463 -27.87 23.36 0.19
CA LYS A 463 -28.17 24.51 -0.70
C LYS A 463 -27.11 24.66 -1.79
N TYR A 464 -25.87 24.26 -1.48
CA TYR A 464 -24.69 24.33 -2.35
C TYR A 464 -24.07 22.95 -2.59
N ASP A 465 -24.92 21.92 -2.69
CA ASP A 465 -24.51 20.54 -2.98
C ASP A 465 -24.12 20.39 -4.47
N PRO A 466 -22.88 20.02 -4.82
CA PRO A 466 -22.39 20.03 -6.20
C PRO A 466 -22.90 18.86 -7.06
N VAL A 467 -23.79 18.02 -6.52
CA VAL A 467 -24.29 16.79 -7.17
C VAL A 467 -25.81 16.73 -7.21
N THR A 468 -26.46 17.19 -6.14
CA THR A 468 -27.88 16.93 -5.87
C THR A 468 -28.70 18.20 -5.62
N PRO A 469 -29.43 18.69 -6.63
CA PRO A 469 -30.13 19.98 -6.57
C PRO A 469 -31.13 20.07 -5.43
N LEU A 470 -31.16 21.20 -4.72
CA LEU A 470 -32.22 21.50 -3.74
C LEU A 470 -33.63 21.42 -4.37
N GLY A 471 -33.76 21.81 -5.65
CA GLY A 471 -34.99 21.67 -6.42
C GLY A 471 -35.47 20.22 -6.59
N ASN A 472 -34.59 19.22 -6.50
CA ASN A 472 -35.01 17.82 -6.50
C ASN A 472 -35.71 17.45 -5.21
N ALA A 473 -35.17 17.83 -4.04
CA ALA A 473 -35.82 17.59 -2.75
C ALA A 473 -37.24 18.19 -2.72
N GLN A 474 -37.42 19.40 -3.27
CA GLN A 474 -38.73 20.03 -3.41
C GLN A 474 -39.68 19.23 -4.31
N LYS A 475 -39.22 18.78 -5.49
CA LYS A 475 -40.00 17.94 -6.41
C LYS A 475 -40.36 16.58 -5.80
N ILE A 476 -39.46 15.96 -5.03
CA ILE A 476 -39.71 14.69 -4.34
C ILE A 476 -40.71 14.90 -3.21
N SER A 477 -40.56 15.94 -2.39
CA SER A 477 -41.53 16.30 -1.34
C SER A 477 -42.94 16.53 -1.89
N ALA A 478 -43.08 17.02 -3.12
CA ALA A 478 -44.37 17.16 -3.79
C ALA A 478 -44.99 15.81 -4.23
N ARG A 479 -44.18 14.76 -4.42
CA ARG A 479 -44.65 13.40 -4.77
C ARG A 479 -45.13 12.59 -3.57
N PHE A 480 -44.63 12.90 -2.37
CA PHE A 480 -44.97 12.20 -1.13
C PHE A 480 -45.70 13.16 -0.18
N PRO A 481 -47.05 13.27 -0.24
CA PRO A 481 -47.80 14.28 0.50
C PRO A 481 -47.52 14.28 2.01
N GLY A 482 -47.46 15.47 2.59
CA GLY A 482 -47.14 15.67 4.01
C GLY A 482 -45.64 15.68 4.34
N SER A 483 -44.78 15.23 3.42
CA SER A 483 -43.32 15.24 3.59
C SER A 483 -42.77 16.66 3.68
N GLN A 484 -41.62 16.85 4.34
CA GLN A 484 -41.00 18.16 4.54
C GLN A 484 -39.53 18.18 4.09
N VAL A 485 -39.10 19.33 3.56
CA VAL A 485 -37.72 19.59 3.16
C VAL A 485 -37.05 20.50 4.19
N VAL A 486 -35.90 20.07 4.70
CA VAL A 486 -34.94 20.90 5.43
C VAL A 486 -33.88 21.39 4.45
N VAL A 487 -33.73 22.71 4.35
CA VAL A 487 -32.64 23.34 3.62
C VAL A 487 -31.43 23.43 4.53
N HIS A 488 -30.33 22.76 4.18
CA HIS A 488 -29.07 22.88 4.88
C HIS A 488 -28.16 23.88 4.15
N GLU A 489 -27.82 25.01 4.77
CA GLU A 489 -27.07 26.09 4.11
C GLU A 489 -25.54 25.85 4.02
N GLY A 490 -25.07 24.65 4.38
CA GLY A 490 -23.67 24.26 4.24
C GLY A 490 -23.24 23.83 2.85
N VAL A 491 -21.99 23.37 2.79
CA VAL A 491 -21.27 23.00 1.56
C VAL A 491 -20.97 21.50 1.52
N GLY A 492 -20.66 20.99 0.34
CA GLY A 492 -20.33 19.58 0.16
C GLY A 492 -21.52 18.74 -0.30
N HIS A 493 -21.25 17.47 -0.61
CA HIS A 493 -22.28 16.52 -1.01
C HIS A 493 -22.79 15.74 0.22
N GLY A 494 -24.07 15.91 0.54
CA GLY A 494 -24.69 15.39 1.76
C GLY A 494 -24.57 16.33 2.96
N ALA A 495 -25.71 16.70 3.54
CA ALA A 495 -25.85 17.61 4.67
C ALA A 495 -25.43 17.01 6.04
N LEU A 496 -25.39 15.67 6.18
CA LEU A 496 -24.98 15.01 7.42
C LEU A 496 -23.47 14.70 7.47
N PHE A 497 -22.77 14.80 6.34
CA PHE A 497 -21.33 14.49 6.24
C PHE A 497 -20.47 15.60 5.62
N GLY A 498 -21.06 16.52 4.85
CA GLY A 498 -20.34 17.59 4.16
C GLY A 498 -19.94 18.76 5.06
N HIS A 499 -20.91 19.30 5.81
CA HIS A 499 -20.74 20.44 6.72
C HIS A 499 -21.68 20.26 7.92
N TYR A 500 -21.16 20.18 9.15
CA TYR A 500 -21.97 19.82 10.32
C TYR A 500 -22.92 20.94 10.77
N SER A 501 -24.11 20.54 11.24
CA SER A 501 -25.14 21.43 11.79
C SER A 501 -25.94 20.71 12.86
N SER A 502 -25.80 21.15 14.11
CA SER A 502 -26.60 20.72 15.26
C SER A 502 -28.12 20.86 15.03
N CYS A 503 -28.54 21.88 14.28
CA CYS A 503 -29.92 22.08 13.83
C CYS A 503 -30.39 20.93 12.94
N THR A 504 -29.60 20.55 11.92
CA THR A 504 -29.95 19.45 11.02
C THR A 504 -30.00 18.12 11.77
N GLU A 505 -28.99 17.83 12.59
CA GLU A 505 -28.91 16.59 13.39
C GLU A 505 -30.10 16.48 14.36
N GLY A 506 -30.43 17.56 15.09
CA GLY A 506 -31.55 17.58 16.04
C GLY A 506 -32.90 17.32 15.38
N ILE A 507 -33.14 17.81 14.16
CA ILE A 507 -34.37 17.52 13.40
C ILE A 507 -34.42 16.05 13.00
N VAL A 508 -33.32 15.49 12.47
CA VAL A 508 -33.27 14.07 12.07
C VAL A 508 -33.48 13.15 13.28
N ALA A 509 -32.80 13.42 14.39
CA ALA A 509 -32.96 12.65 15.63
C ALA A 509 -34.42 12.72 16.13
N SER A 510 -35.03 13.90 16.16
CA SER A 510 -36.43 14.08 16.59
C SER A 510 -37.42 13.36 15.66
N TYR A 511 -37.20 13.37 14.36
CA TYR A 511 -38.03 12.64 13.40
C TYR A 511 -37.99 11.12 13.61
N PHE A 512 -36.81 10.53 13.84
CA PHE A 512 -36.72 9.09 14.13
C PHE A 512 -37.22 8.72 15.53
N ILE A 513 -36.92 9.53 16.56
CA ILE A 513 -37.28 9.21 17.95
C ILE A 513 -38.77 9.45 18.22
N ASN A 514 -39.31 10.60 17.79
CA ASN A 514 -40.66 11.09 18.11
C ASN A 514 -41.64 10.95 16.94
N GLY A 515 -41.15 10.93 15.68
CA GLY A 515 -42.00 11.07 14.49
C GLY A 515 -42.32 12.52 14.13
N GLU A 516 -41.64 13.49 14.73
CA GLU A 516 -41.88 14.91 14.51
C GLU A 516 -41.22 15.38 13.22
N LEU A 517 -42.00 16.02 12.34
CA LEU A 517 -41.49 16.73 11.17
C LEU A 517 -41.19 18.19 11.53
N PRO A 518 -40.19 18.81 10.86
CA PRO A 518 -39.93 20.23 11.00
C PRO A 518 -41.07 21.08 10.41
N LEU A 519 -41.07 22.37 10.72
CA LEU A 519 -41.95 23.33 10.05
C LEU A 519 -41.63 23.39 8.55
N LYS A 520 -42.62 23.72 7.73
CA LYS A 520 -42.41 23.97 6.30
C LYS A 520 -41.38 25.09 6.11
N GLU A 521 -40.51 24.95 5.12
CA GLU A 521 -39.42 25.90 4.81
C GLU A 521 -38.34 26.04 5.90
N THR A 522 -38.24 25.06 6.83
CA THR A 522 -37.16 25.02 7.82
C THR A 522 -35.78 25.00 7.15
N THR A 523 -34.92 25.89 7.60
CA THR A 523 -33.57 26.10 7.09
C THR A 523 -32.59 26.04 8.25
N CYS A 524 -31.57 25.18 8.15
CA CYS A 524 -30.52 25.00 9.14
C CYS A 524 -29.19 25.49 8.60
N LYS A 525 -28.53 26.39 9.34
CA LYS A 525 -27.16 26.81 9.06
C LYS A 525 -26.15 25.83 9.67
N PRO A 526 -24.97 25.67 9.06
CA PRO A 526 -23.83 25.06 9.73
C PRO A 526 -23.49 25.79 11.04
N ASP A 527 -22.88 25.08 11.99
CA ASP A 527 -22.52 25.66 13.28
C ASP A 527 -21.26 26.55 13.22
N GLN A 528 -20.48 26.46 12.14
CA GLN A 528 -19.25 27.24 11.86
C GLN A 528 -19.16 27.61 10.37
N GLY A 529 -18.28 28.54 10.00
CA GLY A 529 -18.02 28.89 8.60
C GLY A 529 -17.21 27.83 7.85
N ALA A 530 -17.35 27.73 6.51
CA ALA A 530 -16.61 26.70 5.76
C ALA A 530 -15.10 26.93 5.83
N PHE A 531 -14.65 28.20 5.67
CA PHE A 531 -13.23 28.53 5.79
C PHE A 531 -12.70 28.58 7.24
N GLU A 532 -13.59 28.74 8.23
CA GLU A 532 -13.24 28.57 9.65
C GLU A 532 -12.81 27.12 9.92
N LEU A 533 -13.63 26.15 9.52
CA LEU A 533 -13.30 24.73 9.60
C LEU A 533 -12.11 24.35 8.72
N VAL A 534 -11.94 24.93 7.51
CA VAL A 534 -10.75 24.70 6.67
C VAL A 534 -9.47 25.17 7.36
N ASP A 535 -9.51 26.31 8.06
CA ASP A 535 -8.38 26.81 8.85
C ASP A 535 -8.16 26.00 10.13
N GLU A 536 -9.21 25.50 10.80
CA GLU A 536 -9.04 24.49 11.87
C GLU A 536 -8.41 23.20 11.33
N MET A 537 -8.82 22.71 10.16
CA MET A 537 -8.22 21.56 9.49
C MET A 537 -6.79 21.84 9.06
N ARG A 538 -6.46 23.06 8.62
CA ARG A 538 -5.10 23.47 8.27
C ARG A 538 -4.22 23.59 9.52
N LYS A 539 -4.73 24.17 10.60
CA LYS A 539 -4.09 24.20 11.93
C LYS A 539 -3.92 22.81 12.51
N GLU A 540 -4.88 21.90 12.34
CA GLU A 540 -4.73 20.52 12.78
C GLU A 540 -3.76 19.76 11.89
N ARG A 541 -3.80 19.92 10.56
CA ARG A 541 -2.74 19.41 9.68
C ARG A 541 -1.38 19.97 10.07
N ALA A 542 -1.26 21.25 10.41
CA ALA A 542 -0.03 21.90 10.87
C ALA A 542 0.34 21.57 12.32
N ARG A 543 -0.60 21.11 13.15
CA ARG A 543 -0.38 20.61 14.53
C ARG A 543 -0.06 19.11 14.53
N LEU A 544 -0.55 18.34 13.58
CA LEU A 544 -0.18 16.95 13.35
C LEU A 544 1.14 16.87 12.59
N ALA A 545 1.33 17.74 11.60
CA ALA A 545 2.61 18.07 10.99
C ALA A 545 3.49 18.91 11.91
N GLY A 546 3.03 19.43 13.05
CA GLY A 546 3.85 20.09 14.09
C GLY A 546 4.14 19.19 15.30
N LYS A 547 3.36 18.12 15.46
CA LYS A 547 3.67 16.93 16.25
C LYS A 547 4.49 15.91 15.46
N ARG A 548 4.64 16.08 14.14
CA ARG A 548 5.54 15.30 13.25
C ARG A 548 6.76 16.11 12.81
N ASN A 549 6.59 17.38 12.43
CA ASN A 549 7.66 18.38 12.50
C ASN A 549 7.80 18.77 13.98
N ILE A 550 8.41 17.87 14.74
CA ILE A 550 9.51 18.29 15.62
C ILE A 550 10.27 19.35 14.82
N PRO A 551 10.25 20.66 15.20
CA PRO A 551 10.86 21.71 14.38
C PRO A 551 12.27 21.31 13.96
N VAL A 552 12.80 21.80 12.83
CA VAL A 552 14.23 21.56 12.54
C VAL A 552 15.08 22.07 13.70
N LEU A 553 14.67 23.16 14.36
CA LEU A 553 15.26 23.62 15.61
C LEU A 553 15.01 22.69 16.81
N LEU A 554 13.99 21.83 16.85
CA LEU A 554 13.76 20.81 17.90
C LEU A 554 14.35 19.44 17.54
N TRP A 555 14.64 19.13 16.27
CA TRP A 555 15.53 18.02 15.89
C TRP A 555 16.98 18.40 16.12
N VAL A 556 17.33 19.66 15.85
CA VAL A 556 18.60 20.26 16.28
C VAL A 556 18.60 20.44 17.80
N VAL A 557 17.53 20.80 18.50
CA VAL A 557 17.51 20.91 19.98
C VAL A 557 17.23 19.59 20.68
N LEU A 558 16.76 18.51 20.04
CA LEU A 558 16.76 17.14 20.61
C LEU A 558 18.01 16.36 20.22
N GLY A 559 18.64 16.67 19.08
CA GLY A 559 20.00 16.28 18.78
C GLY A 559 20.99 16.99 19.70
N PHE A 560 20.80 18.29 19.92
CA PHE A 560 21.60 19.12 20.83
C PHE A 560 21.16 18.97 22.29
N LEU A 561 19.94 18.55 22.65
CA LEU A 561 19.61 18.03 24.00
C LEU A 561 19.98 16.57 24.16
N GLY A 562 20.21 15.80 23.10
CA GLY A 562 20.98 14.57 23.16
C GLY A 562 22.42 14.90 23.55
N PHE A 563 23.04 15.82 22.81
CA PHE A 563 24.38 16.36 23.01
C PHE A 563 24.56 17.10 24.36
N VAL A 564 23.51 17.77 24.84
CA VAL A 564 23.45 18.52 26.11
C VAL A 564 22.87 17.67 27.24
N CYS A 565 22.22 16.53 27.00
CA CYS A 565 22.09 15.49 28.03
C CYS A 565 23.41 14.73 28.21
N THR A 566 24.23 14.55 27.16
CA THR A 566 25.64 14.16 27.35
C THR A 566 26.51 15.30 27.93
N GLY A 567 26.08 16.55 27.83
CA GLY A 567 26.79 17.74 28.34
C GLY A 567 26.40 18.22 29.76
N LEU A 568 25.16 18.03 30.21
CA LEU A 568 24.67 18.52 31.52
C LEU A 568 24.86 17.54 32.68
N PHE A 569 25.35 16.32 32.41
CA PHE A 569 25.89 15.45 33.46
C PHE A 569 27.37 15.73 33.79
N TRP A 570 27.92 16.86 33.32
CA TRP A 570 29.15 17.46 33.87
C TRP A 570 28.85 18.29 35.13
N HIS A 571 28.57 17.59 36.24
CA HIS A 571 28.81 18.13 37.58
C HIS A 571 29.25 16.98 38.52
N PRO A 572 30.46 17.01 39.09
CA PRO A 572 31.09 15.83 39.70
C PRO A 572 30.60 15.54 41.14
N GLY A 573 29.28 15.43 41.35
CA GLY A 573 28.70 15.36 42.71
C GLY A 573 27.49 14.45 42.95
N LEU A 574 26.87 13.84 41.92
CA LEU A 574 25.56 13.17 42.08
C LEU A 574 25.42 11.75 41.50
N ILE A 575 26.50 11.14 41.00
CA ILE A 575 26.50 9.76 40.46
C ILE A 575 27.09 8.76 41.46
N PHE A 576 26.65 8.81 42.73
CA PHE A 576 27.04 7.83 43.76
C PHE A 576 25.90 7.33 44.67
N GLN A 577 24.64 7.68 44.38
CA GLN A 577 23.47 7.26 45.19
C GLN A 577 22.38 6.48 44.42
N VAL A 578 22.53 6.24 43.11
CA VAL A 578 21.51 5.53 42.30
C VAL A 578 21.84 4.04 42.05
N PHE A 579 23.07 3.59 42.32
CA PHE A 579 23.50 2.21 42.07
C PHE A 579 23.40 1.24 43.28
N LEU A 580 22.79 1.66 44.38
CA LEU A 580 22.52 0.80 45.54
C LEU A 580 21.11 1.05 46.06
N LEU A 581 20.13 0.26 45.59
CA LEU A 581 18.84 0.06 46.28
C LEU A 581 17.95 -1.09 45.72
N PRO A 582 18.39 -2.36 45.75
CA PRO A 582 17.50 -3.51 45.55
C PRO A 582 16.75 -3.91 46.85
N GLU A 583 16.26 -2.94 47.65
CA GLU A 583 15.72 -3.29 49.00
C GLU A 583 14.67 -2.32 49.60
N LEU A 584 13.74 -1.72 48.83
CA LEU A 584 12.75 -0.78 49.43
C LEU A 584 11.35 -0.66 48.77
N VAL A 585 10.81 -1.76 48.22
CA VAL A 585 9.36 -1.85 47.89
C VAL A 585 8.62 -2.84 48.80
N ASN A 586 9.34 -3.70 49.54
CA ASN A 586 8.76 -4.76 50.35
C ASN A 586 8.83 -4.48 51.86
N ARG A 587 8.26 -3.34 52.32
CA ARG A 587 7.88 -3.03 53.74
C ARG A 587 7.36 -1.58 53.90
N ARG A 588 6.07 -1.31 53.60
CA ARG A 588 5.29 -0.22 54.26
C ARG A 588 3.78 -0.23 53.97
N LEU A 589 3.13 -1.40 54.01
CA LEU A 589 1.66 -1.52 54.15
C LEU A 589 1.26 -2.62 55.17
N LEU A 590 1.88 -2.59 56.35
CA LEU A 590 1.44 -3.36 57.52
C LEU A 590 1.73 -2.58 58.82
N SER A 591 0.75 -1.85 59.34
CA SER A 591 0.51 -1.71 60.80
C SER A 591 -0.75 -0.88 61.09
N ALA A 592 -1.90 -1.54 61.09
CA ALA A 592 -3.04 -1.19 61.96
C ALA A 592 -3.84 -2.48 62.22
N LYS A 593 -3.75 -3.01 63.45
CA LYS A 593 -4.49 -4.21 63.89
C LYS A 593 -5.86 -3.80 64.44
N THR A 594 -6.89 -4.57 64.12
CA THR A 594 -7.92 -5.03 65.07
C THR A 594 -8.74 -6.20 64.47
N THR A 595 -8.62 -7.39 65.09
CA THR A 595 -9.70 -8.32 65.57
C THR A 595 -10.93 -8.63 64.67
N ILE A 596 -11.45 -9.87 64.49
CA ILE A 596 -11.67 -11.04 65.40
C ILE A 596 -11.72 -12.42 64.65
N ASN A 597 -11.16 -13.47 65.26
CA ASN A 597 -11.32 -14.96 65.23
C ASN A 597 -11.63 -15.87 63.98
N PRO A 598 -11.29 -17.19 64.05
CA PRO A 598 -11.39 -18.19 62.97
C PRO A 598 -12.29 -19.43 63.26
N TYR A 599 -12.49 -20.31 62.26
CA TYR A 599 -12.68 -21.79 62.32
C TYR A 599 -12.11 -22.37 60.98
N GLN A 600 -11.20 -23.36 60.92
CA GLN A 600 -11.37 -24.83 61.06
C GLN A 600 -12.36 -25.45 60.04
N ILE A 601 -12.17 -26.65 59.44
CA ILE A 601 -11.24 -27.79 59.67
C ILE A 601 -11.20 -28.74 58.43
N SER A 602 -10.08 -29.49 58.23
CA SER A 602 -9.90 -30.83 57.54
C SER A 602 -10.55 -31.12 56.14
N SER A 603 -10.34 -32.24 55.41
CA SER A 603 -9.36 -33.37 55.41
C SER A 603 -9.31 -34.09 54.04
N SER A 604 -8.13 -34.61 53.72
CA SER A 604 -7.67 -35.68 52.78
C SER A 604 -8.50 -37.01 52.71
N PRO A 605 -8.09 -38.07 51.95
CA PRO A 605 -7.56 -38.23 50.57
C PRO A 605 -8.09 -39.53 49.84
N THR A 606 -7.27 -40.22 49.01
CA THR A 606 -7.36 -41.62 48.44
C THR A 606 -8.18 -41.85 47.13
N SER A 607 -7.88 -42.80 46.21
CA SER A 607 -6.66 -43.60 45.89
C SER A 607 -6.78 -44.43 44.57
N SER A 608 -5.63 -44.81 43.97
CA SER A 608 -5.28 -46.12 43.31
C SER A 608 -6.06 -46.78 42.12
N GLY A 609 -5.30 -47.23 41.10
CA GLY A 609 -5.58 -48.39 40.19
C GLY A 609 -6.42 -48.11 38.92
N GLY A 610 -6.31 -48.83 37.79
CA GLY A 610 -5.34 -49.85 37.32
C GLY A 610 -5.90 -50.84 36.26
N VAL A 611 -5.22 -51.00 35.10
CA VAL A 611 -5.10 -52.22 34.26
C VAL A 611 -6.28 -52.71 33.33
N GLU A 612 -5.99 -52.84 32.01
CA GLU A 612 -6.47 -53.83 30.95
C GLU A 612 -7.98 -54.14 30.70
N MET A 613 -8.49 -54.76 29.60
CA MET A 613 -8.10 -55.00 28.17
C MET A 613 -9.31 -55.70 27.41
N SER A 614 -9.34 -55.73 26.06
CA SER A 614 -10.22 -56.56 25.16
C SER A 614 -11.72 -56.17 25.02
N ALA A 615 -12.28 -55.93 23.82
CA ALA A 615 -12.80 -56.85 22.76
C ALA A 615 -14.18 -57.49 23.11
N ASP A 616 -15.18 -57.71 22.22
CA ASP A 616 -15.17 -57.84 20.75
C ASP A 616 -16.61 -57.81 20.10
N ILE A 617 -16.70 -57.87 18.75
CA ILE A 617 -17.77 -58.48 17.88
C ILE A 617 -19.12 -57.76 17.50
N LEU A 618 -19.27 -57.52 16.17
CA LEU A 618 -20.40 -57.68 15.19
C LEU A 618 -21.87 -57.30 15.59
N ALA A 619 -22.80 -56.82 14.74
CA ALA A 619 -22.97 -56.59 13.29
C ALA A 619 -24.32 -55.81 13.08
N ALA A 620 -24.80 -55.33 11.91
CA ALA A 620 -24.31 -55.02 10.55
C ALA A 620 -25.40 -54.22 9.78
N GLY A 621 -25.09 -53.59 8.63
CA GLY A 621 -26.06 -52.97 7.70
C GLY A 621 -25.66 -51.58 7.18
N GLY A 622 -25.20 -51.46 5.92
CA GLY A 622 -24.57 -50.23 5.41
C GLY A 622 -25.22 -49.58 4.19
N LYS A 623 -24.80 -48.33 3.91
CA LYS A 623 -24.78 -47.64 2.60
C LYS A 623 -23.88 -46.39 2.68
N ALA A 624 -23.38 -45.90 1.54
CA ALA A 624 -22.11 -45.18 1.46
C ALA A 624 -22.18 -43.63 1.37
N SER A 625 -21.16 -42.96 1.94
CA SER A 625 -20.61 -41.66 1.49
C SER A 625 -19.25 -41.38 2.19
N PRO A 626 -18.41 -40.44 1.71
CA PRO A 626 -16.97 -40.54 1.90
C PRO A 626 -16.45 -39.92 3.19
N SER A 627 -15.53 -40.64 3.84
CA SER A 627 -14.58 -40.06 4.78
C SER A 627 -13.35 -39.55 4.02
N MET A 628 -12.97 -38.29 4.22
CA MET A 628 -11.57 -37.89 4.13
C MET A 628 -11.29 -36.85 5.22
N GLY A 629 -10.92 -37.35 6.39
CA GLY A 629 -10.26 -36.52 7.38
C GLY A 629 -8.90 -36.06 6.83
N VAL A 630 -8.54 -34.82 7.08
CA VAL A 630 -7.22 -34.29 6.70
C VAL A 630 -6.18 -34.93 7.62
N GLU A 631 -5.54 -36.00 7.16
CA GLU A 631 -4.30 -36.47 7.77
C GLU A 631 -3.23 -35.37 7.67
N ALA A 632 -2.50 -35.15 8.76
CA ALA A 632 -1.37 -34.24 8.78
C ALA A 632 -0.26 -34.82 7.87
N ARG A 633 -0.12 -34.25 6.66
CA ARG A 633 0.98 -34.59 5.75
C ARG A 633 2.33 -34.36 6.44
N ASN A 634 3.25 -35.27 6.17
CA ASN A 634 4.55 -35.30 6.79
C ASN A 634 5.51 -34.39 5.99
N ASP A 635 5.54 -33.09 6.32
CA ASP A 635 6.26 -31.98 5.64
C ASP A 635 7.81 -32.12 5.52
N ASN A 636 8.36 -33.33 5.62
CA ASN A 636 9.80 -33.60 5.59
C ASN A 636 10.37 -33.95 4.20
N ASN A 637 9.55 -34.03 3.13
CA ASN A 637 9.99 -34.43 1.79
C ASN A 637 9.50 -33.47 0.68
N GLY A 638 10.42 -33.02 -0.17
CA GLY A 638 10.19 -32.79 -1.61
C GLY A 638 9.42 -31.54 -2.06
N ASP A 639 8.45 -31.03 -1.31
CA ASP A 639 7.53 -30.02 -1.84
C ASP A 639 8.23 -28.68 -2.19
N LEU A 640 7.99 -28.20 -3.42
CA LEU A 640 8.53 -26.94 -3.95
C LEU A 640 8.10 -25.73 -3.10
N VAL A 641 6.86 -25.77 -2.59
CA VAL A 641 6.29 -24.82 -1.62
C VAL A 641 5.54 -25.64 -0.56
N THR A 642 5.82 -25.44 0.72
CA THR A 642 5.03 -26.07 1.80
C THR A 642 3.77 -25.26 2.10
N ALA A 643 2.65 -25.94 2.39
CA ALA A 643 1.37 -25.29 2.73
C ALA A 643 1.48 -24.27 3.88
N THR A 644 2.44 -24.46 4.79
CA THR A 644 2.73 -23.54 5.90
C THR A 644 3.32 -22.19 5.44
N GLU A 645 4.01 -22.13 4.29
CA GLU A 645 4.62 -20.91 3.76
C GLU A 645 3.57 -19.95 3.19
N GLU A 646 2.49 -20.45 2.60
CA GLU A 646 1.37 -19.65 2.08
C GLU A 646 0.56 -18.94 3.20
N GLN A 647 0.63 -19.45 4.45
CA GLN A 647 -0.15 -18.94 5.58
C GLN A 647 0.63 -18.00 6.53
N SER A 648 1.96 -18.03 6.52
CA SER A 648 2.76 -17.53 7.65
C SER A 648 3.29 -16.09 7.53
N LEU A 649 3.52 -15.58 6.31
CA LEU A 649 4.12 -14.26 6.08
C LEU A 649 3.18 -13.36 5.28
N GLN A 650 2.89 -12.18 5.82
CA GLN A 650 1.92 -11.27 5.22
C GLN A 650 2.57 -10.40 4.14
N ARG A 651 2.16 -10.61 2.88
CA ARG A 651 2.54 -9.78 1.72
C ARG A 651 2.27 -8.29 2.01
N GLY A 652 3.32 -7.55 2.35
CA GLY A 652 3.22 -6.19 2.93
C GLY A 652 4.09 -5.12 2.29
N LEU A 653 5.00 -5.50 1.38
CA LEU A 653 5.86 -4.59 0.63
C LEU A 653 5.21 -4.28 -0.73
N HIS A 654 5.11 -2.99 -1.09
CA HIS A 654 4.64 -2.56 -2.41
C HIS A 654 5.80 -2.59 -3.43
N GLU A 655 5.51 -2.62 -4.74
CA GLU A 655 6.52 -2.65 -5.81
C GLU A 655 7.56 -1.51 -5.66
N ARG A 656 7.13 -0.33 -5.18
CA ARG A 656 8.04 0.79 -4.87
C ARG A 656 9.09 0.46 -3.80
N HIS A 657 8.72 -0.30 -2.76
CA HIS A 657 9.64 -0.71 -1.70
C HIS A 657 10.61 -1.79 -2.20
N LEU A 658 10.12 -2.75 -2.99
CA LEU A 658 10.96 -3.78 -3.61
C LEU A 658 12.00 -3.17 -4.56
N SER A 659 11.54 -2.22 -5.40
CA SER A 659 12.41 -1.47 -6.31
C SER A 659 13.49 -0.72 -5.51
N MET A 660 13.11 0.00 -4.44
CA MET A 660 14.02 0.80 -3.59
C MET A 660 15.01 -0.02 -2.78
N LEU A 661 14.59 -1.15 -2.21
CA LEU A 661 15.51 -2.14 -1.61
C LEU A 661 16.52 -2.64 -2.66
N GLY A 662 16.07 -2.87 -3.90
CA GLY A 662 16.95 -3.17 -5.04
C GLY A 662 17.70 -1.98 -5.66
N ILE A 663 17.42 -0.72 -5.27
CA ILE A 663 18.22 0.44 -5.70
C ILE A 663 19.38 0.66 -4.71
N ALA A 664 19.09 0.65 -3.41
CA ALA A 664 20.02 1.12 -2.39
C ALA A 664 20.54 0.03 -1.43
N GLY A 665 19.98 -1.19 -1.46
CA GLY A 665 20.44 -2.31 -0.62
C GLY A 665 21.81 -2.88 -1.00
N ALA A 666 22.48 -2.30 -2.01
CA ALA A 666 23.90 -2.50 -2.31
C ALA A 666 24.79 -1.39 -1.74
N ILE A 667 24.23 -0.19 -1.51
CA ILE A 667 24.97 1.01 -1.09
C ILE A 667 25.09 0.98 0.44
N GLY A 668 26.24 0.51 0.93
CA GLY A 668 26.60 0.42 2.35
C GLY A 668 27.93 1.12 2.68
N THR A 669 28.51 0.84 3.85
CA THR A 669 29.76 1.49 4.30
C THR A 669 30.99 1.15 3.45
N GLY A 670 31.01 0.00 2.78
CA GLY A 670 32.10 -0.39 1.88
C GLY A 670 32.42 0.68 0.81
N LEU A 671 31.40 1.31 0.22
CA LEU A 671 31.59 2.37 -0.78
C LEU A 671 32.17 3.67 -0.19
N PHE A 672 32.01 3.92 1.11
CA PHE A 672 32.40 5.19 1.73
C PHE A 672 33.71 5.10 2.54
N LEU A 673 33.89 4.01 3.30
CA LEU A 673 35.09 3.73 4.08
C LEU A 673 36.08 2.84 3.31
N GLY A 674 35.59 1.82 2.60
CA GLY A 674 36.44 0.84 1.93
C GLY A 674 37.16 1.36 0.69
N LEU A 675 36.68 2.45 0.08
CA LEU A 675 37.37 3.08 -1.05
C LEU A 675 38.72 3.71 -0.68
N GLY A 676 38.90 4.20 0.56
CA GLY A 676 40.16 4.79 1.00
C GLY A 676 41.30 3.78 0.91
N GLN A 677 41.13 2.62 1.56
CA GLN A 677 42.05 1.50 1.48
C GLN A 677 42.21 0.99 0.04
N SER A 678 41.11 0.88 -0.73
CA SER A 678 41.16 0.37 -2.11
C SER A 678 42.04 1.23 -3.03
N VAL A 679 41.99 2.56 -2.88
CA VAL A 679 42.84 3.50 -3.62
C VAL A 679 44.28 3.45 -3.11
N GLN A 680 44.48 3.31 -1.80
CA GLN A 680 45.80 3.23 -1.19
C GLN A 680 46.57 1.96 -1.61
N THR A 681 45.94 0.77 -1.62
CA THR A 681 46.63 -0.48 -1.96
C THR A 681 46.63 -0.78 -3.46
N GLY A 682 45.60 -0.37 -4.19
CA GLY A 682 45.47 -0.62 -5.63
C GLY A 682 46.01 0.50 -6.53
N GLY A 683 46.10 1.73 -6.04
CA GLY A 683 46.17 2.92 -6.89
C GLY A 683 44.82 3.22 -7.56
N PRO A 684 44.66 4.37 -8.24
CA PRO A 684 43.38 4.80 -8.77
C PRO A 684 42.85 3.91 -9.92
N LEU A 685 43.72 3.35 -10.75
CA LEU A 685 43.32 2.37 -11.79
C LEU A 685 43.16 0.97 -11.20
N GLY A 686 44.00 0.55 -10.25
CA GLY A 686 43.83 -0.74 -9.57
C GLY A 686 42.52 -0.83 -8.79
N ALA A 687 42.13 0.25 -8.10
CA ALA A 687 40.83 0.36 -7.45
C ALA A 687 39.67 0.26 -8.45
N LEU A 688 39.74 1.01 -9.56
CA LEU A 688 38.71 0.99 -10.61
C LEU A 688 38.56 -0.40 -11.24
N LEU A 689 39.68 -1.06 -11.57
CA LEU A 689 39.68 -2.42 -12.13
C LEU A 689 39.20 -3.45 -11.11
N GLY A 690 39.57 -3.35 -9.84
CA GLY A 690 39.13 -4.28 -8.79
C GLY A 690 37.62 -4.29 -8.65
N TYR A 691 37.01 -3.11 -8.52
CA TYR A 691 35.56 -2.96 -8.48
C TYR A 691 34.86 -3.28 -9.80
N ALA A 692 35.51 -3.05 -10.96
CA ALA A 692 34.96 -3.50 -12.24
C ALA A 692 34.94 -5.03 -12.35
N THR A 693 36.00 -5.73 -11.91
CA THR A 693 36.08 -7.20 -11.92
C THR A 693 35.05 -7.81 -10.96
N VAL A 694 34.96 -7.35 -9.70
CA VAL A 694 33.90 -7.83 -8.78
C VAL A 694 32.52 -7.41 -9.27
N GLY A 695 32.38 -6.21 -9.83
CA GLY A 695 31.14 -5.76 -10.49
C GLY A 695 30.68 -6.73 -11.57
N LEU A 696 31.56 -7.21 -12.45
CA LEU A 696 31.24 -8.24 -13.45
C LEU A 696 30.84 -9.59 -12.84
N VAL A 697 31.42 -9.98 -11.70
CA VAL A 697 30.97 -11.16 -10.94
C VAL A 697 29.55 -10.94 -10.42
N VAL A 698 29.26 -9.79 -9.82
CA VAL A 698 27.91 -9.42 -9.35
C VAL A 698 26.92 -9.37 -10.51
N CYS A 699 27.32 -8.90 -11.69
CA CYS A 699 26.51 -8.96 -12.90
C CYS A 699 26.13 -10.41 -13.27
N ALA A 700 27.08 -11.35 -13.22
CA ALA A 700 26.77 -12.76 -13.43
C ALA A 700 25.82 -13.30 -12.35
N VAL A 701 26.07 -12.99 -11.07
CA VAL A 701 25.23 -13.40 -9.92
C VAL A 701 23.80 -12.88 -10.07
N GLN A 702 23.60 -11.60 -10.41
CA GLN A 702 22.28 -10.99 -10.54
C GLN A 702 21.47 -11.56 -11.71
N PHE A 703 22.11 -11.82 -12.86
CA PHE A 703 21.43 -12.47 -13.98
C PHE A 703 21.12 -13.95 -13.67
N ALA A 704 22.05 -14.69 -13.05
CA ALA A 704 21.82 -16.06 -12.58
C ALA A 704 20.65 -16.13 -11.58
N LEU A 705 20.66 -15.25 -10.58
CA LEU A 705 19.62 -15.13 -9.56
C LEU A 705 18.26 -14.78 -10.18
N GLY A 706 18.23 -13.83 -11.13
CA GLY A 706 17.02 -13.43 -11.83
C GLY A 706 16.39 -14.55 -12.65
N GLU A 707 17.17 -15.34 -13.40
CA GLU A 707 16.63 -16.48 -14.17
C GLU A 707 16.06 -17.58 -13.25
N VAL A 708 16.74 -17.92 -12.14
CA VAL A 708 16.25 -18.95 -11.21
C VAL A 708 15.05 -18.45 -10.38
N ALA A 709 15.10 -17.23 -9.86
CA ALA A 709 14.04 -16.68 -9.01
C ALA A 709 12.77 -16.30 -9.79
N ALA A 710 12.86 -16.02 -11.10
CA ALA A 710 11.70 -15.80 -11.95
C ALA A 710 10.90 -17.10 -12.20
N LEU A 711 11.58 -18.25 -12.32
CA LEU A 711 10.94 -19.56 -12.42
C LEU A 711 10.47 -20.07 -11.04
N LEU A 712 11.25 -19.81 -9.99
CA LEU A 712 11.05 -20.37 -8.65
C LEU A 712 11.03 -19.27 -7.58
N PRO A 713 9.93 -18.50 -7.48
CA PRO A 713 9.76 -17.39 -6.54
C PRO A 713 9.44 -17.88 -5.11
N VAL A 714 10.38 -18.58 -4.49
CA VAL A 714 10.21 -19.22 -3.17
C VAL A 714 10.76 -18.36 -2.02
N THR A 715 10.14 -18.46 -0.84
CA THR A 715 10.60 -17.81 0.39
C THR A 715 12.01 -18.31 0.76
N GLY A 716 12.94 -17.39 1.03
CA GLY A 716 14.35 -17.73 1.25
C GLY A 716 15.20 -17.87 -0.02
N ALA A 717 14.59 -17.73 -1.21
CA ALA A 717 15.27 -17.59 -2.50
C ALA A 717 16.39 -18.62 -2.74
N PHE A 718 17.62 -18.18 -2.95
CA PHE A 718 18.74 -19.02 -3.36
C PHE A 718 19.16 -20.09 -2.32
N VAL A 719 18.82 -19.89 -1.04
CA VAL A 719 18.96 -20.91 0.01
C VAL A 719 18.03 -22.09 -0.30
N ARG A 720 16.76 -21.81 -0.62
CA ARG A 720 15.77 -22.84 -0.98
C ARG A 720 16.10 -23.42 -2.36
N HIS A 721 16.56 -22.61 -3.31
CA HIS A 721 17.04 -23.08 -4.62
C HIS A 721 18.18 -24.11 -4.50
N ALA A 722 19.09 -23.92 -3.54
CA ALA A 722 20.17 -24.86 -3.26
C ALA A 722 19.67 -26.24 -2.79
N GLU A 723 18.57 -26.30 -2.02
CA GLU A 723 18.02 -27.57 -1.54
C GLU A 723 17.51 -28.47 -2.67
N PHE A 724 16.81 -27.90 -3.65
CA PHE A 724 16.17 -28.68 -4.73
C PHE A 724 17.00 -28.76 -6.02
N LEU A 725 17.87 -27.79 -6.31
CA LEU A 725 18.77 -27.86 -7.47
C LEU A 725 20.04 -28.64 -7.16
N VAL A 726 20.58 -28.55 -5.93
CA VAL A 726 21.90 -29.11 -5.55
C VAL A 726 21.74 -30.32 -4.61
N ASP A 727 21.46 -30.07 -3.34
CA ASP A 727 21.42 -31.05 -2.25
C ASP A 727 20.75 -30.37 -1.03
N PRO A 728 19.81 -31.00 -0.31
CA PRO A 728 19.24 -30.43 0.91
C PRO A 728 20.27 -30.08 1.99
N ALA A 729 21.41 -30.77 2.04
CA ALA A 729 22.52 -30.38 2.92
C ALA A 729 23.25 -29.12 2.45
N TRP A 730 23.27 -28.83 1.15
CA TRP A 730 23.84 -27.59 0.62
C TRP A 730 22.96 -26.39 0.97
N GLY A 731 21.65 -26.51 0.83
CA GLY A 731 20.72 -25.48 1.28
C GLY A 731 20.76 -25.23 2.79
N PHE A 732 20.89 -26.29 3.61
CA PHE A 732 21.15 -26.14 5.06
C PHE A 732 22.43 -25.32 5.33
N ALA A 733 23.53 -25.67 4.68
CA ALA A 733 24.83 -25.02 4.88
C ALA A 733 24.81 -23.54 4.45
N ILE A 734 24.20 -23.25 3.30
CA ILE A 734 24.05 -21.88 2.78
C ILE A 734 23.05 -21.06 3.60
N GLY A 735 22.00 -21.69 4.16
CA GLY A 735 21.09 -21.03 5.09
C GLY A 735 21.80 -20.60 6.38
N TRP A 736 22.62 -21.48 6.96
CA TRP A 736 23.44 -21.12 8.12
C TRP A 736 24.56 -20.14 7.79
N ASN A 737 25.15 -20.20 6.59
CA ASN A 737 26.06 -19.17 6.08
C ASN A 737 25.38 -17.79 6.09
N LEU A 738 24.13 -17.67 5.62
CA LEU A 738 23.40 -16.40 5.68
C LEU A 738 23.10 -15.95 7.10
N VAL A 739 22.75 -16.85 8.02
CA VAL A 739 22.53 -16.50 9.43
C VAL A 739 23.82 -15.98 10.06
N TYR A 740 24.95 -16.65 9.82
CA TYR A 740 26.29 -16.27 10.28
C TYR A 740 26.79 -14.95 9.65
N GLY A 741 26.67 -14.80 8.33
CA GLY A 741 27.05 -13.58 7.61
C GLY A 741 26.28 -12.35 8.11
N ASN A 742 24.98 -12.49 8.39
CA ASN A 742 24.19 -11.41 9.01
C ASN A 742 24.52 -11.18 10.50
N ILE A 743 24.96 -12.21 11.23
CA ILE A 743 25.49 -12.10 12.61
C ILE A 743 26.75 -11.21 12.64
N LEU A 744 27.56 -11.23 11.59
CA LEU A 744 28.79 -10.42 11.48
C LEU A 744 28.56 -9.06 10.80
N SER A 745 27.68 -9.02 9.81
CA SER A 745 27.37 -7.81 9.03
C SER A 745 26.69 -6.71 9.86
N ILE A 746 25.98 -7.05 10.94
CA ILE A 746 25.40 -6.02 11.82
C ILE A 746 26.50 -5.40 12.71
N PRO A 747 27.36 -6.17 13.40
CA PRO A 747 28.53 -5.65 14.08
C PRO A 747 29.49 -4.83 13.23
N SER A 748 29.74 -5.19 11.96
CA SER A 748 30.66 -4.44 11.09
C SER A 748 30.14 -3.04 10.83
N GLU A 749 28.86 -2.90 10.50
CA GLU A 749 28.20 -1.62 10.27
C GLU A 749 28.11 -0.77 11.55
N ILE A 750 27.83 -1.35 12.73
CA ILE A 750 27.88 -0.63 14.01
C ILE A 750 29.31 -0.17 14.34
N THR A 751 30.33 -0.97 13.99
CA THR A 751 31.75 -0.60 14.17
C THR A 751 32.14 0.54 13.22
N ALA A 752 31.67 0.51 11.97
CA ALA A 752 31.83 1.60 11.01
C ALA A 752 31.17 2.91 11.49
N ILE A 753 30.01 2.83 12.14
CA ILE A 753 29.38 4.00 12.78
C ILE A 753 30.29 4.59 13.87
N CYS A 754 30.98 3.76 14.66
CA CYS A 754 31.93 4.24 15.67
C CYS A 754 33.09 5.03 15.02
N VAL A 755 33.72 4.47 13.99
CA VAL A 755 34.76 5.15 13.19
C VAL A 755 34.28 6.50 12.65
N LEU A 756 33.02 6.59 12.22
CA LEU A 756 32.46 7.84 11.69
C LEU A 756 32.14 8.86 12.78
N PHE A 757 31.86 8.45 14.01
CA PHE A 757 31.62 9.36 15.14
C PHE A 757 32.90 9.96 15.72
N GLU A 758 34.03 9.25 15.65
CA GLU A 758 35.37 9.75 16.05
C GLU A 758 35.73 11.08 15.35
N PHE A 759 35.17 11.35 14.16
CA PHE A 759 35.33 12.61 13.44
C PHE A 759 34.82 13.86 14.21
N TRP A 760 33.83 13.73 15.10
CA TRP A 760 33.32 14.87 15.89
C TRP A 760 33.69 14.81 17.38
N THR A 761 34.06 13.65 17.91
CA THR A 761 34.18 13.48 19.37
C THR A 761 35.00 12.26 19.79
N ASP A 762 35.84 12.48 20.81
CA ASP A 762 36.62 11.43 21.49
C ASP A 762 35.81 10.65 22.56
N ILE A 763 34.47 10.77 22.56
CA ILE A 763 33.61 10.01 23.49
C ILE A 763 33.76 8.51 23.22
N ASN A 764 33.94 7.75 24.30
CA ASN A 764 34.15 6.30 24.26
C ASN A 764 33.11 5.57 23.36
N PRO A 765 33.54 4.77 22.37
CA PRO A 765 32.65 4.13 21.40
C PRO A 765 31.53 3.25 22.00
N SER A 766 31.66 2.79 23.25
CA SER A 766 30.63 2.02 23.97
C SER A 766 29.26 2.70 23.98
N LEU A 767 29.23 4.04 24.04
CA LEU A 767 27.98 4.81 23.97
C LEU A 767 27.29 4.61 22.62
N TRP A 768 28.02 4.80 21.52
CA TRP A 768 27.51 4.64 20.16
C TRP A 768 27.07 3.20 19.89
N ILE A 769 27.87 2.22 20.32
CA ILE A 769 27.52 0.79 20.21
C ILE A 769 26.18 0.52 20.89
N MET A 770 26.00 0.92 22.16
CA MET A 770 24.74 0.69 22.88
C MET A 770 23.55 1.40 22.23
N ILE A 771 23.72 2.64 21.77
CA ILE A 771 22.67 3.39 21.06
C ILE A 771 22.24 2.63 19.80
N PHE A 772 23.18 2.24 18.94
CA PHE A 772 22.83 1.59 17.67
C PHE A 772 22.37 0.14 17.83
N ILE A 773 22.80 -0.60 18.86
CA ILE A 773 22.19 -1.89 19.24
C ILE A 773 20.71 -1.69 19.59
N VAL A 774 20.40 -0.74 20.48
CA VAL A 774 19.01 -0.48 20.91
C VAL A 774 18.14 -0.02 19.73
N LEU A 775 18.63 0.93 18.92
CA LEU A 775 17.91 1.43 17.75
C LEU A 775 17.62 0.33 16.72
N THR A 776 18.63 -0.48 16.37
CA THR A 776 18.50 -1.59 15.42
C THR A 776 17.55 -2.68 15.95
N THR A 777 17.60 -2.97 17.25
CA THR A 777 16.68 -3.91 17.91
C THR A 777 15.24 -3.40 17.89
N VAL A 778 15.01 -2.12 18.19
CA VAL A 778 13.67 -1.51 18.16
C VAL A 778 13.10 -1.55 16.74
N VAL A 779 13.87 -1.18 15.72
CA VAL A 779 13.46 -1.29 14.30
C VAL A 779 13.16 -2.75 13.92
N GLY A 780 13.97 -3.70 14.38
CA GLY A 780 13.75 -5.13 14.18
C GLY A 780 12.46 -5.68 14.81
N LEU A 781 11.97 -5.08 15.89
CA LEU A 781 10.71 -5.44 16.56
C LEU A 781 9.48 -4.68 16.02
N CYS A 782 9.70 -3.57 15.32
CA CYS A 782 8.66 -2.76 14.69
C CYS A 782 7.94 -3.49 13.55
N PHE A 783 6.78 -2.96 13.16
CA PHE A 783 5.98 -3.54 12.09
C PHE A 783 6.65 -3.36 10.71
N VAL A 784 6.68 -4.41 9.87
CA VAL A 784 7.44 -4.47 8.60
C VAL A 784 7.13 -3.32 7.63
N ARG A 785 5.90 -2.76 7.64
CA ARG A 785 5.57 -1.57 6.84
C ARG A 785 6.35 -0.33 7.28
N VAL A 786 6.60 -0.16 8.58
CA VAL A 786 7.40 0.96 9.12
C VAL A 786 8.85 0.82 8.67
N PHE A 787 9.41 -0.39 8.75
CA PHE A 787 10.73 -0.69 8.17
C PHE A 787 10.79 -0.33 6.68
N GLY A 788 9.79 -0.74 5.88
CA GLY A 788 9.75 -0.48 4.45
C GLY A 788 9.70 1.01 4.07
N GLU A 789 9.00 1.84 4.85
CA GLU A 789 9.00 3.30 4.66
C GLU A 789 10.34 3.92 5.14
N VAL A 790 10.93 3.45 6.25
CA VAL A 790 12.23 3.93 6.75
C VAL A 790 13.35 3.65 5.75
N GLU A 791 13.45 2.40 5.26
CA GLU A 791 14.43 2.04 4.23
C GLU A 791 14.16 2.74 2.89
N PHE A 792 12.92 3.09 2.55
CA PHE A 792 12.64 3.91 1.36
C PHE A 792 13.31 5.30 1.46
N TRP A 793 13.23 5.95 2.62
CA TRP A 793 13.86 7.26 2.84
C TRP A 793 15.39 7.17 2.93
N PHE A 794 15.93 6.16 3.63
CA PHE A 794 17.38 5.92 3.65
C PHE A 794 17.92 5.57 2.26
N ALA A 795 17.19 4.79 1.47
CA ALA A 795 17.54 4.48 0.09
C ALA A 795 17.65 5.75 -0.77
N LEU A 796 16.66 6.64 -0.69
CA LEU A 796 16.69 7.92 -1.41
C LEU A 796 17.89 8.77 -0.99
N LEU A 797 18.13 8.89 0.32
CA LEU A 797 19.23 9.66 0.90
C LEU A 797 20.62 9.12 0.47
N LYS A 798 20.80 7.80 0.45
CA LYS A 798 22.01 7.12 -0.07
C LYS A 798 22.29 7.49 -1.53
N ILE A 799 21.28 7.40 -2.39
CA ILE A 799 21.40 7.70 -3.83
C ILE A 799 21.74 9.18 -4.04
N LEU A 800 21.05 10.08 -3.32
CA LEU A 800 21.32 11.52 -3.38
C LEU A 800 22.75 11.85 -2.92
N LEU A 801 23.27 11.19 -1.87
CA LEU A 801 24.67 11.35 -1.47
C LEU A 801 25.64 10.93 -2.58
N VAL A 802 25.47 9.75 -3.19
CA VAL A 802 26.39 9.27 -4.23
C VAL A 802 26.37 10.21 -5.45
N VAL A 803 25.20 10.68 -5.88
CA VAL A 803 25.08 11.67 -6.97
C VAL A 803 25.74 13.00 -6.58
N PHE A 804 25.49 13.49 -5.36
CA PHE A 804 26.11 14.71 -4.85
C PHE A 804 27.64 14.60 -4.81
N LEU A 805 28.19 13.50 -4.32
CA LEU A 805 29.62 13.25 -4.22
C LEU A 805 30.31 13.15 -5.59
N ILE A 806 29.66 12.51 -6.58
CA ILE A 806 30.14 12.49 -7.96
C ILE A 806 30.19 13.91 -8.55
N ILE A 807 29.13 14.71 -8.37
CA ILE A 807 29.06 16.09 -8.90
C ILE A 807 30.09 16.98 -8.20
N LEU A 808 30.13 16.98 -6.86
CA LEU A 808 31.09 17.74 -6.06
C LEU A 808 32.52 17.36 -6.45
N GLY A 809 32.80 16.06 -6.55
CA GLY A 809 34.10 15.56 -6.95
C GLY A 809 34.50 16.02 -8.35
N LEU A 810 33.57 16.03 -9.30
CA LEU A 810 33.81 16.57 -10.64
C LEU A 810 34.08 18.08 -10.62
N VAL A 811 33.38 18.85 -9.78
CA VAL A 811 33.62 20.30 -9.59
C VAL A 811 35.02 20.57 -9.01
N ILE A 812 35.40 19.87 -7.93
CA ILE A 812 36.75 19.98 -7.33
C ILE A 812 37.82 19.58 -8.35
N ASN A 813 37.66 18.42 -8.99
CA ASN A 813 38.60 17.88 -9.97
C ASN A 813 38.85 18.82 -11.17
N LEU A 814 37.83 19.57 -11.60
CA LEU A 814 37.93 20.54 -12.68
C LEU A 814 38.45 21.93 -12.26
N GLY A 815 38.68 22.17 -10.96
CA GLY A 815 39.11 23.47 -10.43
C GLY A 815 37.98 24.49 -10.30
N GLY A 816 36.74 24.03 -10.10
CA GLY A 816 35.55 24.88 -9.97
C GLY A 816 35.37 25.53 -8.59
N VAL A 817 36.21 25.18 -7.60
CA VAL A 817 36.19 25.79 -6.27
C VAL A 817 37.23 26.92 -6.22
N PRO A 818 36.88 28.16 -5.82
CA PRO A 818 37.82 29.28 -5.77
C PRO A 818 39.06 28.96 -4.94
N GLY A 819 40.25 29.19 -5.50
CA GLY A 819 41.53 28.89 -4.86
C GLY A 819 42.00 27.43 -5.01
N THR A 820 41.23 26.54 -5.64
CA THR A 820 41.69 25.18 -5.98
C THR A 820 42.22 25.11 -7.40
N GLU A 821 43.36 24.44 -7.60
CA GLU A 821 43.83 24.11 -8.95
C GLU A 821 43.01 22.96 -9.55
N ARG A 822 42.90 22.95 -10.88
CA ARG A 822 42.41 21.79 -11.62
C ARG A 822 43.32 20.57 -11.40
N ILE A 823 42.78 19.52 -10.79
CA ILE A 823 43.48 18.26 -10.58
C ILE A 823 43.51 17.45 -11.89
N GLY A 824 42.34 17.09 -12.43
CA GLY A 824 42.22 16.16 -13.55
C GLY A 824 42.83 14.80 -13.25
N PHE A 825 43.41 14.16 -14.28
CA PHE A 825 44.14 12.89 -14.14
C PHE A 825 45.58 13.08 -13.61
N ARG A 826 45.83 14.05 -12.71
CA ARG A 826 47.16 14.30 -12.11
C ARG A 826 47.61 13.09 -11.29
N TYR A 827 46.75 12.59 -10.41
CA TYR A 827 47.07 11.48 -9.50
C TYR A 827 47.14 10.10 -10.18
N TRP A 828 46.58 9.99 -11.38
CA TRP A 828 46.77 8.83 -12.26
C TRP A 828 48.15 8.80 -12.95
N LYS A 829 48.94 9.88 -12.84
CA LYS A 829 50.29 10.00 -13.39
C LYS A 829 51.36 10.05 -12.30
N ASP A 830 51.08 10.77 -11.21
CA ASP A 830 51.94 10.91 -10.03
C ASP A 830 51.07 10.89 -8.76
N PRO A 831 51.19 9.88 -7.86
CA PRO A 831 52.23 8.85 -7.81
C PRO A 831 52.12 7.76 -8.88
N GLY A 832 50.95 7.60 -9.52
CA GLY A 832 50.77 6.67 -10.65
C GLY A 832 49.42 5.94 -10.65
N PRO A 833 49.13 5.15 -11.69
CA PRO A 833 47.83 4.48 -11.83
C PRO A 833 47.68 3.23 -10.93
N PHE A 834 48.79 2.59 -10.55
CA PHE A 834 48.84 1.40 -9.70
C PHE A 834 49.80 1.62 -8.52
N VAL A 835 49.52 0.99 -7.39
CA VAL A 835 50.42 0.93 -6.22
C VAL A 835 51.05 -0.46 -6.12
N GLU A 836 52.33 -0.51 -5.73
CA GLU A 836 53.04 -1.76 -5.45
C GLU A 836 52.69 -2.28 -4.05
N TYR A 837 52.14 -3.50 -3.96
CA TYR A 837 51.71 -4.11 -2.71
C TYR A 837 52.45 -5.43 -2.45
N ILE A 838 53.11 -5.53 -1.28
CA ILE A 838 53.89 -6.69 -0.77
C ILE A 838 55.15 -7.05 -1.59
N ALA A 839 55.11 -6.90 -2.91
CA ALA A 839 56.24 -7.09 -3.83
C ALA A 839 56.46 -5.82 -4.68
N SER A 840 57.57 -5.77 -5.39
CA SER A 840 57.92 -4.65 -6.28
C SER A 840 57.64 -4.93 -7.75
N GLY A 841 57.60 -3.88 -8.58
CA GLY A 841 57.36 -3.94 -10.02
C GLY A 841 55.94 -4.39 -10.40
N SER A 842 55.76 -4.83 -11.65
CA SER A 842 54.45 -5.22 -12.20
C SER A 842 53.75 -6.34 -11.41
N TRP A 843 54.49 -7.20 -10.73
CA TRP A 843 53.91 -8.19 -9.82
C TRP A 843 53.33 -7.53 -8.56
N GLY A 844 54.06 -6.60 -7.95
CA GLY A 844 53.55 -5.76 -6.86
C GLY A 844 52.28 -4.99 -7.23
N GLN A 845 52.25 -4.42 -8.43
CA GLN A 845 51.08 -3.70 -8.97
C GLN A 845 49.87 -4.61 -9.17
N PHE A 846 50.09 -5.84 -9.66
CA PHE A 846 49.03 -6.85 -9.76
C PHE A 846 48.49 -7.27 -8.38
N LEU A 847 49.37 -7.50 -7.40
CA LEU A 847 48.95 -7.79 -6.02
C LEU A 847 48.20 -6.63 -5.38
N GLY A 848 48.55 -5.39 -5.72
CA GLY A 848 47.82 -4.19 -5.29
C GLY A 848 46.38 -4.19 -5.81
N TYR A 849 46.20 -4.32 -7.13
CA TYR A 849 44.88 -4.52 -7.76
C TYR A 849 44.11 -5.70 -7.16
N TRP A 850 44.77 -6.83 -6.91
CA TRP A 850 44.11 -8.03 -6.38
C TRP A 850 43.68 -7.86 -4.92
N SER A 851 44.38 -7.07 -4.12
CA SER A 851 44.01 -6.77 -2.73
C SER A 851 42.65 -6.06 -2.60
N VAL A 852 42.22 -5.34 -3.64
CA VAL A 852 40.94 -4.61 -3.67
C VAL A 852 39.72 -5.54 -3.69
N MET A 853 39.89 -6.81 -4.08
CA MET A 853 38.77 -7.74 -4.31
C MET A 853 37.90 -7.92 -3.05
N THR A 854 38.48 -8.08 -1.87
CA THR A 854 37.73 -8.28 -0.61
C THR A 854 36.88 -7.06 -0.26
N SER A 855 37.47 -5.87 -0.31
CA SER A 855 36.77 -4.60 -0.05
C SER A 855 35.68 -4.34 -1.10
N ALA A 856 35.91 -4.70 -2.36
CA ALA A 856 34.91 -4.60 -3.42
C ALA A 856 33.75 -5.60 -3.26
N VAL A 857 34.02 -6.84 -2.82
CA VAL A 857 32.98 -7.83 -2.49
C VAL A 857 32.09 -7.31 -1.37
N PHE A 858 32.67 -6.83 -0.27
CA PHE A 858 31.93 -6.25 0.84
C PHE A 858 31.07 -5.06 0.40
N SER A 859 31.62 -4.16 -0.44
CA SER A 859 30.90 -3.01 -1.01
C SER A 859 29.73 -3.36 -1.93
N PHE A 860 29.61 -4.61 -2.38
CA PHE A 860 28.48 -5.13 -3.15
C PHE A 860 27.64 -6.16 -2.38
N ALA A 861 27.92 -6.42 -1.11
CA ALA A 861 27.12 -7.32 -0.28
C ALA A 861 25.64 -6.85 -0.22
N GLY A 862 24.71 -7.79 -0.10
CA GLY A 862 23.28 -7.49 0.00
C GLY A 862 22.55 -7.32 -1.34
N VAL A 863 23.25 -7.28 -2.48
CA VAL A 863 22.63 -7.30 -3.83
C VAL A 863 21.73 -8.53 -4.05
N GLU A 864 22.08 -9.67 -3.45
CA GLU A 864 21.31 -10.92 -3.49
C GLU A 864 20.00 -10.88 -2.67
N SER A 865 19.85 -9.91 -1.76
CA SER A 865 18.67 -9.81 -0.88
C SER A 865 17.36 -9.50 -1.63
N ILE A 866 17.44 -8.95 -2.85
CA ILE A 866 16.27 -8.65 -3.71
C ILE A 866 15.42 -9.91 -3.94
N ALA A 867 16.06 -11.05 -4.21
CA ALA A 867 15.35 -12.29 -4.48
C ALA A 867 14.67 -12.85 -3.23
N MET A 868 15.12 -12.51 -2.02
CA MET A 868 14.51 -12.99 -0.77
C MET A 868 13.07 -12.51 -0.59
N ALA A 869 12.70 -11.41 -1.24
CA ALA A 869 11.34 -10.88 -1.28
C ALA A 869 10.52 -11.35 -2.51
N ALA A 870 11.02 -12.29 -3.33
CA ALA A 870 10.32 -12.79 -4.51
C ALA A 870 8.94 -13.39 -4.18
N ALA A 871 8.83 -14.19 -3.12
CA ALA A 871 7.56 -14.76 -2.65
C ALA A 871 6.56 -13.72 -2.07
N GLU A 872 7.04 -12.52 -1.74
CA GLU A 872 6.23 -11.38 -1.28
C GLU A 872 5.88 -10.41 -2.44
N THR A 873 6.38 -10.65 -3.64
CA THR A 873 6.27 -9.75 -4.81
C THR A 873 5.06 -10.09 -5.70
N ARG A 874 4.35 -9.08 -6.21
CA ARG A 874 3.32 -9.27 -7.26
C ARG A 874 4.00 -9.48 -8.61
N ASN A 875 3.63 -10.53 -9.35
CA ASN A 875 4.25 -10.97 -10.60
C ASN A 875 5.81 -11.07 -10.50
N PRO A 876 6.34 -11.99 -9.67
CA PRO A 876 7.78 -12.12 -9.46
C PRO A 876 8.54 -12.49 -10.74
N ALA A 877 7.90 -13.25 -11.64
CA ALA A 877 8.43 -13.64 -12.94
C ALA A 877 8.84 -12.44 -13.82
N ARG A 878 8.16 -11.29 -13.71
CA ARG A 878 8.52 -10.04 -14.40
C ARG A 878 9.26 -9.04 -13.51
N ALA A 879 8.87 -8.94 -12.24
CA ALA A 879 9.39 -7.93 -11.32
C ALA A 879 10.84 -8.22 -10.87
N ILE A 880 11.18 -9.47 -10.57
CA ILE A 880 12.52 -9.83 -10.07
C ILE A 880 13.59 -9.67 -11.17
N PRO A 881 13.41 -10.17 -12.42
CA PRO A 881 14.33 -9.86 -13.52
C PRO A 881 14.53 -8.37 -13.78
N LYS A 882 13.45 -7.57 -13.72
CA LYS A 882 13.52 -6.11 -13.88
C LYS A 882 14.36 -5.48 -12.76
N ALA A 883 14.21 -5.93 -11.53
CA ALA A 883 15.02 -5.47 -10.40
C ALA A 883 16.51 -5.85 -10.56
N CYS A 884 16.82 -7.12 -10.84
CA CYS A 884 18.20 -7.59 -11.06
C CYS A 884 18.89 -6.87 -12.24
N LYS A 885 18.18 -6.64 -13.36
CA LYS A 885 18.70 -5.85 -14.49
C LYS A 885 18.97 -4.39 -14.12
N ASN A 886 18.18 -3.82 -13.22
CA ASN A 886 18.40 -2.45 -12.75
C ASN A 886 19.63 -2.35 -11.81
N VAL A 887 19.93 -3.38 -11.01
CA VAL A 887 21.18 -3.45 -10.22
C VAL A 887 22.41 -3.36 -11.12
N PHE A 888 22.44 -4.14 -12.21
CA PHE A 888 23.51 -4.11 -13.20
C PHE A 888 23.82 -2.69 -13.71
N ILE A 889 22.79 -1.95 -14.14
CA ILE A 889 22.95 -0.58 -14.66
C ILE A 889 23.45 0.35 -13.55
N ARG A 890 22.99 0.20 -12.31
CA ARG A 890 23.38 1.04 -11.17
C ARG A 890 24.83 0.82 -10.73
N ILE A 891 25.31 -0.42 -10.72
CA ILE A 891 26.71 -0.74 -10.42
C ILE A 891 27.62 -0.07 -11.46
N LEU A 892 27.31 -0.23 -12.75
CA LEU A 892 28.09 0.39 -13.82
C LEU A 892 28.06 1.93 -13.80
N VAL A 893 26.91 2.54 -13.50
CA VAL A 893 26.76 4.02 -13.55
C VAL A 893 27.22 4.71 -12.27
N PHE A 894 26.94 4.17 -11.08
CA PHE A 894 27.24 4.86 -9.82
C PHE A 894 28.55 4.43 -9.17
N TYR A 895 28.86 3.13 -9.11
CA TYR A 895 30.09 2.66 -8.43
C TYR A 895 31.33 2.98 -9.26
N ILE A 896 31.35 2.54 -10.52
CA ILE A 896 32.50 2.75 -11.41
C ILE A 896 32.78 4.25 -11.59
N LEU A 897 31.73 5.08 -11.69
CA LEU A 897 31.88 6.53 -11.76
C LEU A 897 32.37 7.13 -10.42
N ALA A 898 31.80 6.76 -9.28
CA ALA A 898 32.25 7.24 -7.98
C ALA A 898 33.74 6.93 -7.75
N ILE A 899 34.19 5.73 -8.13
CA ILE A 899 35.59 5.27 -7.97
C ILE A 899 36.51 6.01 -8.95
N LEU A 900 36.08 6.21 -10.20
CA LEU A 900 36.81 7.03 -11.17
C LEU A 900 37.00 8.47 -10.66
N ILE A 901 35.95 9.08 -10.10
CA ILE A 901 36.02 10.41 -9.49
C ILE A 901 36.97 10.39 -8.28
N VAL A 902 36.82 9.46 -7.35
CA VAL A 902 37.68 9.30 -6.16
C VAL A 902 39.16 9.14 -6.54
N GLY A 903 39.48 8.29 -7.51
CA GLY A 903 40.85 8.09 -7.98
C GLY A 903 41.45 9.30 -8.70
N MET A 904 40.65 10.28 -9.14
CA MET A 904 41.15 11.59 -9.60
C MET A 904 41.31 12.60 -8.45
N LEU A 905 40.59 12.45 -7.34
CA LEU A 905 40.50 13.45 -6.28
C LEU A 905 41.58 13.37 -5.20
N VAL A 906 42.08 12.17 -4.89
CA VAL A 906 43.02 11.94 -3.79
C VAL A 906 44.21 11.12 -4.30
N ARG A 907 45.41 11.43 -3.83
CA ARG A 907 46.61 10.64 -4.13
C ARG A 907 46.57 9.31 -3.37
N SER A 908 47.05 8.23 -3.97
CA SER A 908 47.12 6.93 -3.28
C SER A 908 48.19 6.86 -2.18
N ASP A 909 49.10 7.83 -2.12
CA ASP A 909 50.14 7.99 -1.09
C ASP A 909 49.78 9.06 -0.02
N ASP A 910 48.52 9.55 0.01
CA ASP A 910 48.06 10.50 1.02
C ASP A 910 47.98 9.83 2.41
N GLU A 911 48.77 10.33 3.37
CA GLU A 911 48.88 9.77 4.73
C GLU A 911 47.52 9.68 5.44
N ARG A 912 46.56 10.55 5.10
CA ARG A 912 45.21 10.56 5.68
C ARG A 912 44.40 9.31 5.31
N LEU A 913 44.73 8.64 4.20
CA LEU A 913 44.15 7.32 3.86
C LEU A 913 44.62 6.19 4.80
N ASN A 914 45.58 6.44 5.68
CA ASN A 914 46.12 5.48 6.67
C ASN A 914 45.84 5.89 8.12
N ASP A 915 45.19 7.03 8.36
CA ASP A 915 44.98 7.59 9.70
C ASP A 915 44.01 6.74 10.55
N GLN A 916 44.59 5.95 11.45
CA GLN A 916 43.86 5.10 12.40
C GLN A 916 43.20 5.87 13.55
N SER A 917 43.39 7.20 13.65
CA SER A 917 42.88 8.01 14.77
C SER A 917 41.47 8.59 14.57
N GLY A 918 40.85 8.40 13.41
CA GLY A 918 39.49 8.87 13.11
C GLY A 918 39.33 10.39 12.94
N ALA A 919 40.35 11.18 13.30
CA ALA A 919 40.30 12.64 13.41
C ALA A 919 40.19 13.39 12.07
N ALA A 920 40.52 12.75 10.93
CA ALA A 920 40.25 13.27 9.59
C ALA A 920 39.61 12.17 8.72
N GLY A 921 38.41 12.42 8.21
CA GLY A 921 37.54 11.37 7.67
C GLY A 921 38.15 10.55 6.53
N GLN A 922 38.30 9.24 6.75
CA GLN A 922 38.86 8.23 5.84
C GLN A 922 38.24 8.17 4.43
N SER A 923 37.03 8.72 4.25
CA SER A 923 36.40 8.72 2.94
C SER A 923 37.15 9.65 1.97
N PRO A 924 37.62 9.19 0.81
CA PRO A 924 38.36 10.04 -0.13
C PRO A 924 37.59 11.30 -0.56
N PHE A 925 36.25 11.24 -0.59
CA PHE A 925 35.40 12.41 -0.83
C PHE A 925 35.49 13.47 0.27
N VAL A 926 35.61 13.05 1.53
CA VAL A 926 35.78 13.94 2.69
C VAL A 926 37.18 14.57 2.69
N ILE A 927 38.21 13.75 2.42
CA ILE A 927 39.60 14.20 2.25
C ILE A 927 39.67 15.29 1.17
N ALA A 928 39.07 15.04 0.00
CA ALA A 928 39.05 15.98 -1.12
C ALA A 928 38.27 17.27 -0.82
N ALA A 929 37.09 17.18 -0.19
CA ALA A 929 36.30 18.35 0.18
C ALA A 929 36.97 19.22 1.25
N SER A 930 37.67 18.58 2.20
CA SER A 930 38.48 19.29 3.21
C SER A 930 39.71 19.95 2.57
N ALA A 931 40.39 19.28 1.64
CA ALA A 931 41.52 19.85 0.90
C ALA A 931 41.09 21.01 -0.03
N ALA A 932 39.86 20.97 -0.55
CA ALA A 932 39.24 22.06 -1.31
C ALA A 932 38.74 23.23 -0.43
N GLY A 933 38.94 23.19 0.89
CA GLY A 933 38.57 24.28 1.80
C GLY A 933 37.07 24.43 2.03
N ILE A 934 36.27 23.36 1.91
CA ILE A 934 34.80 23.41 2.08
C ILE A 934 34.40 22.77 3.44
N PRO A 935 34.42 23.52 4.56
CA PRO A 935 34.39 22.94 5.90
C PRO A 935 33.08 22.22 6.28
N ALA A 936 31.96 22.57 5.65
CA ALA A 936 30.65 21.96 5.96
C ALA A 936 30.49 20.54 5.40
N ILE A 937 31.16 20.22 4.29
CA ILE A 937 30.93 18.96 3.57
C ILE A 937 31.38 17.72 4.35
N PRO A 938 32.57 17.67 4.97
CA PRO A 938 32.99 16.55 5.82
C PRO A 938 31.93 16.08 6.82
N SER A 939 31.30 17.03 7.54
CA SER A 939 30.23 16.73 8.49
C SER A 939 28.96 16.19 7.81
N VAL A 940 28.52 16.81 6.71
CA VAL A 940 27.32 16.36 5.98
C VAL A 940 27.50 14.94 5.43
N VAL A 941 28.67 14.64 4.86
CA VAL A 941 28.97 13.31 4.31
C VAL A 941 29.01 12.27 5.42
N ASN A 942 29.79 12.47 6.50
CA ASN A 942 29.87 11.49 7.58
C ASN A 942 28.50 11.24 8.25
N ALA A 943 27.67 12.28 8.43
CA ALA A 943 26.35 12.14 9.03
C ALA A 943 25.42 11.28 8.15
N VAL A 944 25.46 11.47 6.82
CA VAL A 944 24.69 10.63 5.89
C VAL A 944 25.25 9.21 5.83
N VAL A 945 26.57 9.02 5.86
CA VAL A 945 27.18 7.67 5.86
C VAL A 945 26.83 6.89 7.15
N ILE A 946 26.70 7.53 8.31
CA ILE A 946 26.17 6.88 9.53
C ILE A 946 24.75 6.34 9.32
N THR A 947 23.86 7.13 8.70
CA THR A 947 22.51 6.63 8.37
C THR A 947 22.54 5.51 7.32
N SER A 948 23.53 5.53 6.42
CA SER A 948 23.75 4.47 5.42
C SER A 948 24.15 3.14 6.09
N ALA A 949 25.08 3.19 7.04
CA ALA A 949 25.53 2.07 7.85
C ALA A 949 24.41 1.47 8.71
N TRP A 950 23.60 2.33 9.34
CA TRP A 950 22.48 1.87 10.15
C TRP A 950 21.37 1.24 9.30
N SER A 951 21.09 1.78 8.11
CA SER A 951 20.22 1.14 7.10
C SER A 951 20.73 -0.26 6.71
N ALA A 952 22.04 -0.42 6.46
CA ALA A 952 22.63 -1.72 6.17
C ALA A 952 22.48 -2.70 7.35
N SER A 953 22.72 -2.25 8.59
CA SER A 953 22.45 -3.03 9.82
C SER A 953 21.00 -3.52 9.90
N ASN A 954 20.04 -2.64 9.60
CA ASN A 954 18.61 -2.96 9.61
C ASN A 954 18.27 -3.97 8.49
N GLN A 955 18.85 -3.84 7.30
CA GLN A 955 18.69 -4.78 6.18
C GLN A 955 19.25 -6.17 6.52
N SER A 956 20.44 -6.26 7.13
CA SER A 956 21.05 -7.52 7.57
C SER A 956 20.23 -8.21 8.66
N LEU A 957 19.69 -7.44 9.63
CA LEU A 957 18.75 -7.98 10.62
C LEU A 957 17.46 -8.50 9.97
N LEU A 958 16.92 -7.77 8.98
CA LEU A 958 15.71 -8.16 8.26
C LEU A 958 15.90 -9.49 7.50
N ALA A 959 17.04 -9.63 6.80
CA ALA A 959 17.39 -10.81 6.03
C ALA A 959 17.70 -12.01 6.94
N GLY A 960 18.60 -11.83 7.91
CA GLY A 960 19.02 -12.87 8.84
C GLY A 960 17.86 -13.46 9.65
N THR A 961 16.95 -12.63 10.16
CA THR A 961 15.78 -13.11 10.90
C THR A 961 14.80 -13.92 10.05
N ARG A 962 14.65 -13.60 8.76
CA ARG A 962 13.83 -14.36 7.81
C ARG A 962 14.43 -15.71 7.46
N VAL A 963 15.75 -15.77 7.22
CA VAL A 963 16.43 -17.05 6.95
C VAL A 963 16.37 -17.95 8.17
N LEU A 964 16.65 -17.43 9.37
CA LEU A 964 16.59 -18.22 10.60
C LEU A 964 15.17 -18.73 10.89
N TYR A 965 14.14 -17.93 10.63
CA TYR A 965 12.74 -18.35 10.72
C TYR A 965 12.41 -19.46 9.69
N GLY A 966 12.86 -19.32 8.43
CA GLY A 966 12.70 -20.33 7.39
C GLY A 966 13.38 -21.66 7.71
N LEU A 967 14.61 -21.62 8.23
CA LEU A 967 15.32 -22.80 8.74
C LEU A 967 14.54 -23.47 9.88
N ALA A 968 13.95 -22.69 10.79
CA ALA A 968 13.15 -23.21 11.89
C ALA A 968 11.85 -23.89 11.41
N LEU A 969 11.19 -23.37 10.37
CA LEU A 969 10.01 -24.00 9.75
C LEU A 969 10.35 -25.40 9.23
N LYS A 970 11.49 -25.55 8.56
CA LYS A 970 11.97 -26.83 8.00
C LYS A 970 12.69 -27.73 9.03
N ARG A 971 12.62 -27.41 10.33
CA ARG A 971 13.33 -28.11 11.43
C ARG A 971 14.86 -28.20 11.24
N GLN A 972 15.42 -27.25 10.49
CA GLN A 972 16.85 -27.02 10.30
C GLN A 972 17.45 -26.07 11.35
N ALA A 973 16.59 -25.33 12.05
CA ALA A 973 16.91 -24.61 13.28
C ALA A 973 15.90 -24.95 14.41
N PRO A 974 16.23 -24.69 15.68
CA PRO A 974 15.33 -24.91 16.81
C PRO A 974 13.96 -24.21 16.66
N GLN A 975 12.87 -24.93 16.95
CA GLN A 975 11.50 -24.41 16.78
C GLN A 975 11.15 -23.18 17.64
N ILE A 976 11.96 -22.82 18.64
CA ILE A 976 11.78 -21.58 19.42
C ILE A 976 11.83 -20.32 18.54
N PHE A 977 12.56 -20.36 17.42
CA PHE A 977 12.66 -19.28 16.44
C PHE A 977 11.36 -19.01 15.67
N LEU A 978 10.38 -19.92 15.72
CA LEU A 978 9.06 -19.73 15.12
C LEU A 978 8.14 -18.78 15.90
N ARG A 979 8.55 -18.31 17.09
CA ARG A 979 7.75 -17.41 17.91
C ARG A 979 7.73 -16.00 17.32
N THR A 980 6.54 -15.55 16.93
CA THR A 980 6.29 -14.21 16.39
C THR A 980 5.52 -13.31 17.36
N THR A 981 5.59 -12.00 17.16
CA THR A 981 4.73 -11.01 17.85
C THR A 981 3.30 -11.07 17.29
N ALA A 982 2.34 -10.44 17.97
CA ALA A 982 0.95 -10.33 17.52
C ALA A 982 0.76 -9.58 16.17
N TRP A 983 1.83 -9.00 15.60
CA TRP A 983 1.86 -8.35 14.28
C TRP A 983 2.80 -9.04 13.28
N GLY A 984 3.29 -10.25 13.59
CA GLY A 984 3.99 -11.14 12.64
C GLY A 984 5.52 -11.02 12.60
N VAL A 985 6.16 -10.43 13.61
CA VAL A 985 7.63 -10.27 13.65
C VAL A 985 8.28 -11.39 14.46
N PRO A 986 9.28 -12.14 13.95
CA PRO A 986 9.92 -13.24 14.67
C PRO A 986 10.88 -12.73 15.76
N TYR A 987 10.34 -12.27 16.89
CA TYR A 987 11.10 -11.59 17.94
C TYR A 987 12.22 -12.45 18.55
N VAL A 988 12.09 -13.78 18.58
CA VAL A 988 13.16 -14.67 19.08
C VAL A 988 14.36 -14.66 18.13
N CYS A 989 14.13 -14.58 16.81
CA CYS A 989 15.22 -14.36 15.86
C CYS A 989 15.84 -12.98 16.09
N VAL A 990 15.04 -11.92 16.27
CA VAL A 990 15.56 -10.56 16.51
C VAL A 990 16.46 -10.52 17.76
N LEU A 991 16.02 -11.11 18.87
CA LEU A 991 16.80 -11.18 20.11
C LEU A 991 18.09 -12.01 19.93
N PHE A 992 18.05 -13.10 19.17
CA PHE A 992 19.25 -13.88 18.87
C PHE A 992 20.30 -13.07 18.09
N PHE A 993 19.91 -12.36 17.03
CA PHE A 993 20.83 -11.44 16.34
C PHE A 993 21.28 -10.29 17.25
N THR A 994 20.40 -9.77 18.11
CA THR A 994 20.73 -8.72 19.10
C THR A 994 21.88 -9.13 20.02
N CYS A 995 21.90 -10.39 20.49
CA CYS A 995 23.00 -10.91 21.31
C CYS A 995 24.36 -10.85 20.60
N PHE A 996 24.40 -11.02 19.28
CA PHE A 996 25.63 -10.94 18.50
C PHE A 996 26.01 -9.52 18.07
N MET A 997 25.09 -8.55 18.09
CA MET A 997 25.45 -7.13 17.87
C MET A 997 26.47 -6.62 18.91
N PHE A 998 26.51 -7.23 20.10
CA PHE A 998 27.52 -6.96 21.12
C PHE A 998 28.96 -7.29 20.69
N LEU A 999 29.18 -8.01 19.57
CA LEU A 999 30.53 -8.18 19.01
C LEU A 999 31.20 -6.84 18.64
N SER A 1000 30.43 -5.78 18.36
CA SER A 1000 30.99 -4.43 18.14
C SER A 1000 31.79 -3.89 19.34
N PHE A 1001 31.58 -4.40 20.56
CA PHE A 1001 32.40 -4.05 21.72
C PHE A 1001 33.88 -4.45 21.59
N MET A 1002 34.23 -5.33 20.65
CA MET A 1002 35.63 -5.63 20.33
C MET A 1002 36.41 -4.37 19.92
N SER A 1003 35.75 -3.36 19.33
CA SER A 1003 36.36 -2.07 18.97
C SER A 1003 37.05 -1.36 20.14
N LEU A 1004 36.55 -1.53 21.37
CA LEU A 1004 37.13 -0.95 22.58
C LEU A 1004 38.48 -1.56 22.99
N SER A 1005 38.78 -2.75 22.46
CA SER A 1005 39.96 -3.55 22.84
C SER A 1005 41.06 -3.55 21.78
N ASN A 1006 40.69 -3.43 20.50
CA ASN A 1006 41.62 -3.55 19.37
C ASN A 1006 41.54 -2.36 18.39
N GLY A 1007 40.74 -1.33 18.68
CA GLY A 1007 40.45 -0.20 17.80
C GLY A 1007 39.29 -0.49 16.84
N ALA A 1008 38.49 0.54 16.54
CA ALA A 1008 37.30 0.39 15.70
C ALA A 1008 37.66 0.00 14.26
N MET A 1009 38.66 0.64 13.65
CA MET A 1009 39.13 0.31 12.29
C MET A 1009 39.64 -1.12 12.15
N THR A 1010 40.40 -1.62 13.12
CA THR A 1010 40.92 -3.00 13.12
C THR A 1010 39.79 -4.02 13.11
N VAL A 1011 38.81 -3.84 13.99
CA VAL A 1011 37.65 -4.73 14.14
C VAL A 1011 36.70 -4.63 12.95
N PHE A 1012 36.55 -3.45 12.37
CA PHE A 1012 35.81 -3.26 11.12
C PHE A 1012 36.38 -4.16 10.02
N TRP A 1013 37.70 -4.13 9.79
CA TRP A 1013 38.33 -4.95 8.74
C TRP A 1013 38.23 -6.45 9.01
N TRP A 1014 38.41 -6.92 10.24
CA TRP A 1014 38.21 -8.34 10.58
C TRP A 1014 36.79 -8.83 10.26
N LEU A 1015 35.78 -8.01 10.53
CA LEU A 1015 34.38 -8.35 10.24
C LEU A 1015 34.07 -8.23 8.74
N VAL A 1016 34.68 -7.26 8.04
CA VAL A 1016 34.58 -7.12 6.58
C VAL A 1016 35.11 -8.36 5.86
N ASP A 1017 36.28 -8.88 6.23
CA ASP A 1017 36.86 -10.10 5.63
C ASP A 1017 35.91 -11.30 5.77
N LEU A 1018 35.42 -11.53 7.00
CA LEU A 1018 34.53 -12.65 7.32
C LEU A 1018 33.18 -12.53 6.59
N THR A 1019 32.60 -11.33 6.52
CA THR A 1019 31.37 -11.07 5.75
C THR A 1019 31.60 -11.24 4.25
N ALA A 1020 32.74 -10.77 3.71
CA ALA A 1020 33.08 -10.93 2.29
C ALA A 1020 33.23 -12.42 1.91
N ALA A 1021 33.85 -13.25 2.76
CA ALA A 1021 33.92 -14.69 2.55
C ALA A 1021 32.53 -15.34 2.46
N GLY A 1022 31.63 -15.04 3.40
CA GLY A 1022 30.24 -15.53 3.41
C GLY A 1022 29.41 -15.08 2.20
N VAL A 1023 29.62 -13.84 1.73
CA VAL A 1023 29.02 -13.32 0.50
C VAL A 1023 29.52 -14.08 -0.73
N LEU A 1024 30.82 -14.36 -0.85
CA LEU A 1024 31.38 -15.17 -1.93
C LEU A 1024 30.81 -16.59 -1.93
N ILE A 1025 30.70 -17.26 -0.77
CA ILE A 1025 30.07 -18.59 -0.69
C ILE A 1025 28.58 -18.53 -1.14
N SER A 1026 27.86 -17.47 -0.78
CA SER A 1026 26.47 -17.25 -1.18
C SER A 1026 26.33 -17.03 -2.69
N TRP A 1027 27.17 -16.19 -3.29
CA TRP A 1027 27.24 -15.96 -4.73
C TRP A 1027 27.64 -17.23 -5.49
N ALA A 1028 28.61 -17.98 -5.00
CA ALA A 1028 29.00 -19.28 -5.58
C ALA A 1028 27.81 -20.25 -5.58
N SER A 1029 27.00 -20.27 -4.52
CA SER A 1029 25.76 -21.07 -4.50
C SER A 1029 24.72 -20.58 -5.51
N ILE A 1030 24.52 -19.26 -5.67
CA ILE A 1030 23.58 -18.70 -6.66
C ILE A 1030 23.99 -19.13 -8.09
N LEU A 1031 25.28 -19.03 -8.39
CA LEU A 1031 25.83 -19.39 -9.70
C LEU A 1031 25.75 -20.90 -9.94
N LEU A 1032 26.04 -21.72 -8.92
CA LEU A 1032 25.88 -23.18 -8.97
C LEU A 1032 24.43 -23.60 -9.18
N ASN A 1033 23.48 -22.94 -8.51
CA ASN A 1033 22.04 -23.16 -8.69
C ASN A 1033 21.64 -22.94 -10.17
N HIS A 1034 22.03 -21.80 -10.75
CA HIS A 1034 21.76 -21.50 -12.16
C HIS A 1034 22.39 -22.49 -13.14
N ILE A 1035 23.67 -22.84 -12.95
CA ILE A 1035 24.36 -23.84 -13.76
C ILE A 1035 23.60 -25.18 -13.72
N ARG A 1036 23.14 -25.60 -12.54
CA ARG A 1036 22.41 -26.86 -12.38
C ARG A 1036 21.00 -26.83 -12.95
N LEU A 1037 20.28 -25.69 -12.87
CA LEU A 1037 19.03 -25.48 -13.60
C LEU A 1037 19.24 -25.65 -15.12
N ARG A 1038 20.22 -24.96 -15.70
CA ARG A 1038 20.49 -25.02 -17.16
C ARG A 1038 20.94 -26.41 -17.62
N LEU A 1039 21.74 -27.12 -16.80
CA LEU A 1039 22.14 -28.51 -17.07
C LEU A 1039 20.95 -29.50 -16.95
N ALA A 1040 20.05 -29.29 -16.00
CA ALA A 1040 18.85 -30.09 -15.83
C ALA A 1040 17.88 -29.91 -17.01
N MET A 1041 17.60 -28.68 -17.43
CA MET A 1041 16.80 -28.38 -18.63
C MET A 1041 17.36 -29.12 -19.86
N LYS A 1042 18.68 -29.00 -20.10
CA LYS A 1042 19.35 -29.71 -21.20
C LYS A 1042 19.25 -31.23 -21.09
N LYS A 1043 19.32 -31.79 -19.87
CA LYS A 1043 19.21 -33.24 -19.64
C LYS A 1043 17.78 -33.77 -19.79
N GLN A 1044 16.79 -32.95 -19.48
CA GLN A 1044 15.35 -33.27 -19.57
C GLN A 1044 14.72 -32.90 -20.92
N GLY A 1045 15.50 -32.33 -21.85
CA GLY A 1045 15.02 -31.93 -23.19
C GLY A 1045 14.14 -30.67 -23.21
N ILE A 1046 14.23 -29.83 -22.18
CA ILE A 1046 13.42 -28.62 -22.05
C ILE A 1046 14.14 -27.44 -22.73
N PRO A 1047 13.52 -26.73 -23.69
CA PRO A 1047 14.10 -25.55 -24.34
C PRO A 1047 14.28 -24.39 -23.35
N ILE A 1048 15.34 -23.60 -23.51
CA ILE A 1048 15.68 -22.47 -22.61
C ILE A 1048 14.62 -21.38 -22.68
N GLU A 1049 13.98 -21.26 -23.84
CA GLU A 1049 12.93 -20.33 -24.20
C GLU A 1049 11.67 -20.46 -23.33
N LYS A 1050 11.50 -21.60 -22.63
CA LYS A 1050 10.43 -21.79 -21.63
C LYS A 1050 10.67 -21.01 -20.32
N LEU A 1051 11.89 -20.57 -20.01
CA LEU A 1051 12.14 -19.77 -18.81
C LEU A 1051 11.42 -18.41 -18.91
N PRO A 1052 10.66 -17.97 -17.87
CA PRO A 1052 9.96 -16.68 -17.87
C PRO A 1052 10.85 -15.48 -18.16
N TRP A 1053 12.15 -15.60 -17.85
CA TRP A 1053 13.19 -14.71 -18.32
C TRP A 1053 14.48 -15.51 -18.56
N HIS A 1054 15.15 -15.24 -19.68
CA HIS A 1054 16.41 -15.89 -20.04
C HIS A 1054 17.28 -15.00 -20.93
N ASN A 1055 18.59 -15.26 -20.95
CA ASN A 1055 19.49 -14.75 -21.99
C ASN A 1055 20.49 -15.84 -22.42
N SER A 1056 21.03 -15.73 -23.64
CA SER A 1056 21.92 -16.76 -24.22
C SER A 1056 23.30 -16.84 -23.56
N TRP A 1057 23.77 -15.73 -22.99
CA TRP A 1057 25.12 -15.61 -22.41
C TRP A 1057 25.22 -16.00 -20.92
N THR A 1058 24.10 -16.11 -20.20
CA THR A 1058 24.08 -16.27 -18.73
C THR A 1058 24.68 -17.57 -18.23
N PHE A 1059 24.64 -18.64 -19.02
CA PHE A 1059 25.30 -19.89 -18.64
C PHE A 1059 26.83 -19.74 -18.60
N TYR A 1060 27.41 -19.06 -19.60
CA TYR A 1060 28.86 -18.83 -19.67
C TYR A 1060 29.32 -17.86 -18.59
N SER A 1061 28.58 -16.77 -18.35
CA SER A 1061 28.90 -15.85 -17.25
C SER A 1061 28.68 -16.48 -15.88
N SER A 1062 27.73 -17.41 -15.70
CA SER A 1062 27.59 -18.14 -14.44
C SER A 1062 28.78 -19.06 -14.17
N CYS A 1063 29.29 -19.77 -15.17
CA CYS A 1063 30.51 -20.57 -15.05
C CYS A 1063 31.75 -19.70 -14.76
N ALA A 1064 31.94 -18.60 -15.49
CA ALA A 1064 33.05 -17.67 -15.26
C ALA A 1064 32.97 -16.97 -13.90
N GLY A 1065 31.76 -16.54 -13.52
CA GLY A 1065 31.47 -15.95 -12.21
C GLY A 1065 31.74 -16.94 -11.08
N LEU A 1066 31.36 -18.21 -11.23
CA LEU A 1066 31.60 -19.24 -10.21
C LEU A 1066 33.11 -19.47 -10.02
N PHE A 1067 33.85 -19.59 -11.13
CA PHE A 1067 35.30 -19.68 -11.09
C PHE A 1067 35.93 -18.47 -10.39
N MET A 1068 35.54 -17.25 -10.77
CA MET A 1068 36.07 -16.02 -10.16
C MET A 1068 35.70 -15.89 -8.68
N THR A 1069 34.48 -16.27 -8.30
CA THR A 1069 34.02 -16.24 -6.90
C THR A 1069 34.84 -17.18 -6.02
N LEU A 1070 35.08 -18.41 -6.49
CA LEU A 1070 35.92 -19.39 -5.80
C LEU A 1070 37.40 -18.95 -5.79
N LEU A 1071 37.89 -18.35 -6.87
CA LEU A 1071 39.26 -17.84 -6.95
C LEU A 1071 39.48 -16.70 -5.95
N ILE A 1072 38.57 -15.73 -5.88
CA ILE A 1072 38.63 -14.64 -4.89
C ILE A 1072 38.52 -15.20 -3.47
N LEU A 1073 37.60 -16.13 -3.21
CA LEU A 1073 37.45 -16.76 -1.88
C LEU A 1073 38.74 -17.47 -1.42
N LEU A 1074 39.39 -18.23 -2.30
CA LEU A 1074 40.64 -18.94 -1.97
C LEU A 1074 41.84 -17.99 -1.85
N THR A 1075 41.79 -16.81 -2.48
CA THR A 1075 42.92 -15.86 -2.51
C THR A 1075 42.68 -14.58 -1.72
N GLY A 1076 41.53 -14.37 -1.06
CA GLY A 1076 41.21 -13.13 -0.35
C GLY A 1076 42.24 -12.78 0.72
N GLY A 1077 42.69 -13.78 1.48
CA GLY A 1077 43.75 -13.65 2.48
C GLY A 1077 45.17 -13.87 1.97
N PHE A 1078 45.45 -13.80 0.65
CA PHE A 1078 46.72 -14.27 0.05
C PHE A 1078 47.99 -13.72 0.73
N ARG A 1079 47.92 -12.50 1.29
CA ARG A 1079 49.00 -11.84 2.02
C ARG A 1079 49.63 -12.73 3.08
N VAL A 1080 48.83 -13.48 3.85
CA VAL A 1080 49.33 -14.28 4.99
C VAL A 1080 50.27 -15.42 4.58
N PHE A 1081 50.19 -15.86 3.31
CA PHE A 1081 51.09 -16.87 2.74
C PHE A 1081 52.37 -16.27 2.15
N THR A 1082 52.53 -14.95 2.13
CA THR A 1082 53.74 -14.29 1.62
C THR A 1082 54.83 -14.21 2.70
N ARG A 1083 56.09 -14.31 2.28
CA ARG A 1083 57.25 -14.37 3.19
C ARG A 1083 57.30 -13.14 4.10
N GLY A 1084 57.18 -13.35 5.41
CA GLY A 1084 57.25 -12.30 6.44
C GLY A 1084 55.93 -11.61 6.79
N ASN A 1085 54.81 -12.00 6.17
CA ASN A 1085 53.47 -11.42 6.44
C ASN A 1085 52.50 -12.39 7.13
N TRP A 1086 53.00 -13.41 7.85
CA TRP A 1086 52.12 -14.33 8.57
C TRP A 1086 51.36 -13.62 9.69
N ASP A 1087 50.04 -13.56 9.56
CA ASP A 1087 49.12 -13.04 10.56
C ASP A 1087 48.05 -14.11 10.86
N PRO A 1088 48.03 -14.69 12.07
CA PRO A 1088 46.99 -15.63 12.49
C PRO A 1088 45.58 -15.03 12.45
N VAL A 1089 45.42 -13.74 12.71
CA VAL A 1089 44.10 -13.09 12.77
C VAL A 1089 43.57 -12.88 11.37
N GLY A 1090 44.36 -12.29 10.47
CA GLY A 1090 44.03 -12.15 9.05
C GLY A 1090 43.80 -13.49 8.34
N PHE A 1091 44.53 -14.55 8.72
CA PHE A 1091 44.27 -15.91 8.22
C PHE A 1091 42.88 -16.41 8.65
N VAL A 1092 42.52 -16.24 9.92
CA VAL A 1092 41.19 -16.64 10.42
C VAL A 1092 40.09 -15.76 9.82
N SER A 1093 40.26 -14.44 9.76
CA SER A 1093 39.25 -13.52 9.20
C SER A 1093 38.97 -13.82 7.72
N SER A 1094 40.00 -14.13 6.94
CA SER A 1094 39.87 -14.40 5.50
C SER A 1094 39.32 -15.80 5.17
N TYR A 1095 39.54 -16.80 6.04
CA TYR A 1095 39.35 -18.21 5.68
C TYR A 1095 38.43 -19.03 6.59
N LEU A 1096 37.98 -18.52 7.75
CA LEU A 1096 37.14 -19.27 8.71
C LEU A 1096 35.82 -19.79 8.14
N ASP A 1097 35.24 -19.07 7.17
CA ASP A 1097 33.94 -19.40 6.61
C ASP A 1097 33.95 -20.69 5.74
N ILE A 1098 35.07 -20.96 5.06
CA ILE A 1098 35.23 -22.16 4.22
C ILE A 1098 35.05 -23.46 5.03
N PRO A 1099 35.78 -23.72 6.13
CA PRO A 1099 35.55 -24.88 6.97
C PRO A 1099 34.20 -24.81 7.71
N LEU A 1100 33.70 -23.62 8.08
CA LEU A 1100 32.39 -23.49 8.74
C LEU A 1100 31.26 -24.07 7.86
N VAL A 1101 31.15 -23.59 6.61
CA VAL A 1101 30.13 -24.05 5.66
C VAL A 1101 30.38 -25.50 5.23
N THR A 1102 31.64 -25.91 5.04
CA THR A 1102 31.97 -27.30 4.71
C THR A 1102 31.57 -28.26 5.84
N VAL A 1103 31.82 -27.91 7.10
CA VAL A 1103 31.42 -28.71 8.26
C VAL A 1103 29.89 -28.74 8.42
N ALA A 1104 29.20 -27.60 8.25
CA ALA A 1104 27.74 -27.55 8.25
C ALA A 1104 27.13 -28.47 7.18
N TYR A 1105 27.68 -28.44 5.95
CA TYR A 1105 27.31 -29.31 4.85
C TYR A 1105 27.51 -30.79 5.19
N LEU A 1106 28.72 -31.17 5.64
CA LEU A 1106 29.05 -32.56 5.94
C LEU A 1106 28.23 -33.11 7.12
N ILE A 1107 28.04 -32.33 8.19
CA ILE A 1107 27.21 -32.74 9.34
C ILE A 1107 25.79 -33.05 8.86
N TRP A 1108 25.14 -32.14 8.13
CA TRP A 1108 23.78 -32.38 7.67
C TRP A 1108 23.70 -33.54 6.69
N LYS A 1109 24.66 -33.64 5.77
CA LYS A 1109 24.75 -34.71 4.77
C LYS A 1109 24.87 -36.09 5.43
N PHE A 1110 25.70 -36.26 6.46
CA PHE A 1110 25.84 -37.54 7.14
C PHE A 1110 24.70 -37.83 8.14
N VAL A 1111 24.23 -36.83 8.89
CA VAL A 1111 23.14 -37.01 9.88
C VAL A 1111 21.80 -37.28 9.20
N LYS A 1112 21.47 -36.56 8.11
CA LYS A 1112 20.22 -36.71 7.35
C LYS A 1112 20.35 -37.63 6.13
N LYS A 1113 21.56 -38.13 5.82
CA LYS A 1113 21.86 -39.03 4.70
C LYS A 1113 21.35 -38.49 3.35
N THR A 1114 21.51 -37.19 3.13
CA THR A 1114 21.04 -36.52 1.90
C THR A 1114 21.88 -36.93 0.69
N LYS A 1115 21.30 -36.76 -0.50
CA LYS A 1115 21.97 -37.02 -1.78
C LYS A 1115 21.93 -35.75 -2.63
N ILE A 1116 22.94 -35.60 -3.49
CA ILE A 1116 22.91 -34.59 -4.55
C ILE A 1116 21.79 -34.99 -5.51
N VAL A 1117 20.87 -34.07 -5.81
CA VAL A 1117 19.71 -34.33 -6.66
C VAL A 1117 20.19 -34.68 -8.08
N PRO A 1118 19.81 -35.81 -8.69
CA PRO A 1118 20.19 -36.11 -10.07
C PRO A 1118 19.56 -35.10 -11.05
N LEU A 1119 20.28 -34.70 -12.11
CA LEU A 1119 19.80 -33.68 -13.06
C LEU A 1119 18.49 -34.08 -13.78
N ALA A 1120 18.19 -35.38 -13.89
CA ALA A 1120 16.94 -35.90 -14.45
C ALA A 1120 15.78 -35.93 -13.44
N GLU A 1121 16.05 -35.80 -12.14
CA GLU A 1121 15.06 -35.88 -11.04
C GLU A 1121 14.70 -34.50 -10.46
N ILE A 1122 15.39 -33.42 -10.88
CA ILE A 1122 15.02 -32.05 -10.51
C ILE A 1122 13.62 -31.74 -11.08
N PRO A 1123 12.63 -31.36 -10.25
CA PRO A 1123 11.21 -31.28 -10.63
C PRO A 1123 10.89 -30.00 -11.44
N LEU A 1124 11.49 -29.88 -12.63
CA LEU A 1124 11.32 -28.71 -13.49
C LEU A 1124 9.91 -28.58 -14.05
N GLN A 1125 9.23 -29.71 -14.36
CA GLN A 1125 7.86 -29.65 -14.88
C GLN A 1125 6.87 -29.09 -13.85
N ASP A 1126 7.02 -29.45 -12.56
CA ASP A 1126 6.21 -28.85 -11.49
C ASP A 1126 6.57 -27.38 -11.24
N ALA A 1127 7.84 -27.00 -11.42
CA ALA A 1127 8.27 -25.61 -11.37
C ALA A 1127 7.62 -24.78 -12.50
N PHE A 1128 7.62 -25.28 -13.74
CA PHE A 1128 6.93 -24.63 -14.86
C PHE A 1128 5.43 -24.58 -14.64
N ARG A 1129 4.78 -25.70 -14.27
CA ARG A 1129 3.34 -25.73 -13.99
C ARG A 1129 2.95 -24.73 -12.90
N LYS A 1130 3.67 -24.67 -11.77
CA LYS A 1130 3.39 -23.69 -10.72
C LYS A 1130 3.66 -22.25 -11.19
N SER A 1131 4.70 -22.03 -12.01
CA SER A 1131 4.96 -20.72 -12.60
C SER A 1131 3.93 -20.31 -13.66
N GLU A 1132 3.28 -21.27 -14.33
CA GLU A 1132 2.17 -21.07 -15.27
C GLU A 1132 0.88 -20.79 -14.47
N GLU A 1133 0.56 -21.56 -13.43
CA GLU A 1133 -0.53 -21.31 -12.48
C GLU A 1133 -0.41 -19.92 -11.81
N ASP A 1134 0.78 -19.55 -11.32
CA ASP A 1134 1.07 -18.21 -10.77
C ASP A 1134 1.03 -17.10 -11.83
N HIS A 1135 1.17 -17.43 -13.13
CA HIS A 1135 0.95 -16.47 -14.22
C HIS A 1135 -0.54 -16.33 -14.54
N GLU A 1136 -1.26 -17.44 -14.62
CA GLU A 1136 -2.71 -17.49 -14.85
C GLU A 1136 -3.47 -16.79 -13.72
N VAL A 1137 -3.03 -16.87 -12.46
CA VAL A 1137 -3.59 -16.12 -11.31
C VAL A 1137 -3.17 -14.63 -11.27
N VAL A 1138 -2.41 -14.18 -12.27
CA VAL A 1138 -2.00 -12.78 -12.48
C VAL A 1138 -2.49 -12.23 -13.83
N THR A 1139 -2.80 -13.09 -14.80
CA THR A 1139 -3.40 -12.74 -16.11
C THR A 1139 -4.90 -12.98 -16.16
N ALA A 1140 -5.44 -13.88 -15.35
CA ALA A 1140 -6.77 -13.75 -14.74
C ALA A 1140 -6.64 -13.05 -13.37
#